data_AF-A0A933ZPE3-F1
#
_entry.id   AF-A0A933ZPE3-F1
#
_cell.length_a   1.000
_cell.length_b   1.000
_cell.length_c   1.000
_cell.angle_alpha   90.00
_cell.angle_beta   90.00
_cell.angle_gamma   90.00
#
_symmetry.space_group_name_H-M   'P 1'
#
loop_
_entity.id
_entity.type
_entity.pdbx_description
1 polymer ?
#
loop_
_entity_poly.entity_id
_entity_poly.type
_entity_poly.pdbx_seq_one_letter_code
_entity_poly.pdbx_strand_id
1 'polypeptide(L)'
;MCGVIGLIYEKPRKDLGWIAAELLKTLEYRGYDSTGAAVQGDGQNVQLVKGVGAPSLMVHKLGIVGMSGQILCGQVRWATFGAVTEANAQPHEVRCKTHLYGAHNGNVTNCDTLKAWLLSEGHDVKSDNDGEMVVHTIEHYFEQALAARPAGATESQATRARCMRQAIGSAVSKLEGSFAAVIVDPVSRTVWALKLGSSLYFGVGRDPVFGTFGIASSDLSSVLKLTRVIVPLSEGEFVQFDSGGHKVYGLARKQGKTTPEAVELPREPVRSRLRAEDTALVPPFQTFMDQEISAQEATVRNVVRMFTGGTEACRILRPYVEALSPAELREILATLEALRDQCEDEPIRNNFHALVDLASFRKLLASVPLDTKAQGLDAPAERLAERLASSEMGFFADLFKMARGPDDLFAVRLLDVMLEREEQHEFGAAVERFVEMCSGSLEAGGRLFVICCGSSYHAAKAAALFFNELAHAELIPILPGEFRGQYSRSLRHGDTFIAVSQSGETKDLIDVLNDVIASGKKVGRVAIVNNVNSTLAQEKCEVVIPLRCGPEIAVPATKSFMNQMATFYGLALSFAQRRVDDALLPAEECAEMRRELAARWEKLPNLPALLRATFDSTEPDIESAAQLLYLRPSMHLLATRISAVAREGALKIREVVLNHAEGFEGSEFKHGPNTILGLNTVYGPQQVEALLKQVGQAIDTLLERAGTLRMDFNAARRIAQAATDYALTPMQSFSLDPDEQALCEDAL
;
A
#
# COMPACT_ATOMS: atom_id res chain seq x y z
N MET A 1 2.85 -7.85 -7.18
CA MET A 1 2.70 -8.96 -6.20
C MET A 1 1.45 -9.72 -6.54
N CYS A 2 1.48 -11.02 -6.86
CA CYS A 2 0.29 -11.81 -7.23
C CYS A 2 -0.91 -11.71 -6.25
N GLY A 3 -2.05 -12.25 -6.68
CA GLY A 3 -3.26 -12.40 -5.88
C GLY A 3 -3.72 -13.87 -5.83
N VAL A 4 -4.11 -14.37 -4.66
CA VAL A 4 -4.74 -15.70 -4.49
C VAL A 4 -6.05 -15.59 -3.69
N ILE A 5 -7.06 -16.37 -4.07
CA ILE A 5 -8.38 -16.43 -3.44
C ILE A 5 -8.74 -17.88 -3.13
N GLY A 6 -9.30 -18.12 -1.94
CA GLY A 6 -10.03 -19.34 -1.59
C GLY A 6 -11.38 -18.95 -1.01
N LEU A 7 -12.49 -19.49 -1.53
CA LEU A 7 -13.84 -19.15 -1.07
C LEU A 7 -14.70 -20.41 -1.04
N ILE A 8 -15.47 -20.57 0.03
CA ILE A 8 -16.48 -21.62 0.15
C ILE A 8 -17.75 -21.08 0.78
N TYR A 9 -18.90 -21.41 0.19
CA TYR A 9 -20.23 -21.18 0.75
C TYR A 9 -20.79 -22.45 1.40
N GLU A 10 -21.77 -22.31 2.30
CA GLU A 10 -22.52 -23.42 2.88
C GLU A 10 -23.31 -24.20 1.81
N LYS A 11 -23.83 -23.50 0.80
CA LYS A 11 -24.61 -24.07 -0.31
C LYS A 11 -24.01 -23.75 -1.69
N PRO A 12 -24.16 -24.65 -2.69
CA PRO A 12 -23.77 -24.35 -4.08
C PRO A 12 -24.52 -23.16 -4.68
N ARG A 13 -23.83 -22.44 -5.56
CA ARG A 13 -24.24 -21.19 -6.20
C ARG A 13 -24.16 -21.28 -7.72
N LYS A 14 -25.17 -20.76 -8.41
CA LYS A 14 -25.16 -20.63 -9.88
C LYS A 14 -24.32 -19.45 -10.37
N ASP A 15 -24.15 -18.45 -9.51
CA ASP A 15 -23.46 -17.18 -9.78
C ASP A 15 -22.04 -17.14 -9.18
N LEU A 16 -21.49 -18.27 -8.70
CA LEU A 16 -20.15 -18.29 -8.09
C LEU A 16 -19.08 -17.78 -9.05
N GLY A 17 -19.21 -18.08 -10.35
CA GLY A 17 -18.31 -17.59 -11.39
C GLY A 17 -18.33 -16.07 -11.55
N TRP A 18 -19.49 -15.43 -11.39
CA TRP A 18 -19.59 -13.98 -11.39
C TRP A 18 -18.90 -13.36 -10.17
N ILE A 19 -19.11 -13.95 -8.98
CA ILE A 19 -18.41 -13.55 -7.75
C ILE A 19 -16.89 -13.71 -7.93
N ALA A 20 -16.46 -14.86 -8.47
CA ALA A 20 -15.05 -15.13 -8.76
C ALA A 20 -14.44 -14.06 -9.68
N ALA A 21 -15.15 -13.66 -10.74
CA ALA A 21 -14.70 -12.62 -11.65
C ALA A 21 -14.53 -11.27 -10.94
N GLU A 22 -15.49 -10.88 -10.09
CA GLU A 22 -15.43 -9.62 -9.35
C GLU A 22 -14.31 -9.58 -8.30
N LEU A 23 -14.00 -10.73 -7.69
CA LEU A 23 -12.88 -10.85 -6.76
C LEU A 23 -11.54 -10.87 -7.50
N LEU A 24 -11.42 -11.59 -8.63
CA LEU A 24 -10.19 -11.60 -9.43
C LEU A 24 -9.84 -10.21 -9.97
N LYS A 25 -10.83 -9.43 -10.41
CA LYS A 25 -10.62 -8.04 -10.83
C LYS A 25 -10.09 -7.14 -9.71
N THR A 26 -10.50 -7.37 -8.45
CA THR A 26 -9.90 -6.60 -7.32
C THR A 26 -8.43 -6.88 -7.11
N LEU A 27 -7.92 -7.99 -7.64
CA LEU A 27 -6.51 -8.38 -7.53
C LEU A 27 -5.70 -7.98 -8.77
N GLU A 28 -6.30 -7.29 -9.75
CA GLU A 28 -5.62 -6.91 -11.00
C GLU A 28 -4.46 -5.93 -10.79
N TYR A 29 -4.59 -5.00 -9.83
CA TYR A 29 -3.49 -4.10 -9.48
C TYR A 29 -2.28 -4.87 -8.88
N ARG A 30 -2.52 -6.09 -8.38
CA ARG A 30 -1.51 -6.97 -7.82
C ARG A 30 -0.79 -7.78 -8.90
N GLY A 31 -1.49 -8.19 -9.96
CA GLY A 31 -0.89 -8.83 -11.11
C GLY A 31 -1.79 -8.84 -12.34
N TYR A 32 -1.20 -8.97 -13.52
CA TYR A 32 -1.93 -8.88 -14.79
C TYR A 32 -1.34 -9.78 -15.89
N ASP A 33 -0.31 -10.57 -15.59
CA ASP A 33 0.34 -11.43 -16.58
C ASP A 33 -0.48 -12.66 -16.93
N SER A 34 -1.18 -13.25 -15.95
CA SER A 34 -2.08 -14.38 -16.17
C SER A 34 -3.16 -14.46 -15.11
N THR A 35 -4.30 -15.07 -15.47
CA THR A 35 -5.47 -15.23 -14.60
C THR A 35 -5.99 -16.66 -14.69
N GLY A 36 -6.49 -17.19 -13.58
CA GLY A 36 -7.22 -18.46 -13.60
C GLY A 36 -8.12 -18.68 -12.39
N ALA A 37 -9.01 -19.66 -12.53
CA ALA A 37 -9.95 -20.09 -11.50
C ALA A 37 -10.22 -21.59 -11.58
N ALA A 38 -10.28 -22.23 -10.42
CA ALA A 38 -10.81 -23.57 -10.22
C ALA A 38 -12.11 -23.46 -9.42
N VAL A 39 -13.21 -23.97 -9.97
CA VAL A 39 -14.51 -24.02 -9.30
C VAL A 39 -14.92 -25.47 -9.11
N GLN A 40 -15.36 -25.82 -7.90
CA GLN A 40 -15.84 -27.15 -7.55
C GLN A 40 -17.27 -27.06 -7.00
N GLY A 41 -18.14 -27.95 -7.46
CA GLY A 41 -19.51 -28.10 -6.98
C GLY A 41 -19.61 -28.92 -5.68
N ASP A 42 -20.66 -29.73 -5.59
CA ASP A 42 -20.89 -30.62 -4.45
C ASP A 42 -20.15 -31.98 -4.53
N GLY A 43 -19.71 -32.37 -5.73
CA GLY A 43 -18.86 -33.53 -5.98
C GLY A 43 -17.36 -33.20 -5.99
N GLN A 44 -16.55 -34.16 -6.46
CA GLN A 44 -15.09 -34.03 -6.60
C GLN A 44 -14.64 -33.45 -7.95
N ASN A 45 -15.59 -33.16 -8.85
CA ASN A 45 -15.26 -32.61 -10.17
C ASN A 45 -14.85 -31.14 -10.04
N VAL A 46 -13.69 -30.80 -10.61
CA VAL A 46 -13.11 -29.46 -10.58
C VAL A 46 -13.11 -28.91 -12.00
N GLN A 47 -13.72 -27.74 -12.18
CA GLN A 47 -13.64 -26.99 -13.42
C GLN A 47 -12.50 -25.98 -13.31
N LEU A 48 -11.36 -26.27 -13.94
CA LEU A 48 -10.18 -25.41 -13.98
C LEU A 48 -10.11 -24.69 -15.33
N VAL A 49 -9.99 -23.36 -15.30
CA VAL A 49 -9.65 -22.54 -16.48
C VAL A 49 -8.54 -21.56 -16.11
N LYS A 50 -7.58 -21.36 -17.00
CA LYS A 50 -6.46 -20.44 -16.81
C LYS A 50 -5.92 -19.94 -18.15
N GLY A 51 -5.32 -18.76 -18.16
CA GLY A 51 -4.79 -18.16 -19.38
C GLY A 51 -3.94 -16.91 -19.13
N VAL A 52 -3.17 -16.52 -20.16
CA VAL A 52 -2.30 -15.34 -20.14
C VAL A 52 -3.13 -14.08 -20.38
N GLY A 53 -2.96 -13.08 -19.51
CA GLY A 53 -3.66 -11.80 -19.55
C GLY A 53 -4.30 -11.39 -18.22
N ALA A 54 -4.70 -10.12 -18.18
CA ALA A 54 -5.29 -9.47 -17.00
C ALA A 54 -6.71 -9.97 -16.70
N PRO A 55 -7.15 -9.96 -15.43
CA PRO A 55 -8.48 -10.38 -15.02
C PRO A 55 -9.62 -9.69 -15.76
N SER A 56 -9.53 -8.37 -15.96
CA SER A 56 -10.49 -7.54 -16.71
C SER A 56 -10.92 -8.15 -18.04
N LEU A 57 -9.99 -8.76 -18.77
CA LEU A 57 -10.25 -9.45 -20.04
C LEU A 57 -10.51 -10.95 -19.83
N MET A 58 -9.68 -11.61 -19.02
CA MET A 58 -9.60 -13.07 -18.99
C MET A 58 -10.81 -13.72 -18.31
N VAL A 59 -11.47 -13.06 -17.36
CA VAL A 59 -12.66 -13.63 -16.70
C VAL A 59 -13.81 -13.89 -17.67
N HIS A 60 -13.95 -13.06 -18.71
CA HIS A 60 -14.94 -13.27 -19.78
C HIS A 60 -14.42 -14.29 -20.81
N LYS A 61 -13.16 -14.13 -21.26
CA LYS A 61 -12.56 -14.99 -22.29
C LYS A 61 -12.48 -16.46 -21.88
N LEU A 62 -12.19 -16.73 -20.60
CA LEU A 62 -12.11 -18.08 -20.04
C LEU A 62 -13.48 -18.63 -19.62
N GLY A 63 -14.56 -17.86 -19.73
CA GLY A 63 -15.88 -18.26 -19.27
C GLY A 63 -16.04 -18.37 -17.75
N ILE A 64 -15.14 -17.75 -16.97
CA ILE A 64 -15.18 -17.78 -15.49
C ILE A 64 -16.52 -17.25 -14.99
N VAL A 65 -17.03 -16.17 -15.59
CA VAL A 65 -18.30 -15.53 -15.20
C VAL A 65 -19.49 -16.52 -15.21
N GLY A 66 -19.47 -17.52 -16.08
CA GLY A 66 -20.55 -18.51 -16.22
C GLY A 66 -20.42 -19.74 -15.32
N MET A 67 -19.38 -19.86 -14.51
CA MET A 67 -19.16 -21.02 -13.66
C MET A 67 -20.13 -21.08 -12.48
N SER A 68 -20.52 -22.29 -12.09
CA SER A 68 -21.34 -22.57 -10.92
C SER A 68 -20.65 -23.57 -10.00
N GLY A 69 -20.77 -23.40 -8.69
CA GLY A 69 -20.15 -24.30 -7.74
C GLY A 69 -20.33 -23.84 -6.30
N GLN A 70 -19.55 -24.42 -5.40
CA GLN A 70 -19.55 -24.11 -3.97
C GLN A 70 -18.18 -23.65 -3.47
N ILE A 71 -17.10 -24.17 -4.05
CA ILE A 71 -15.72 -23.83 -3.71
C ILE A 71 -15.07 -23.13 -4.90
N LEU A 72 -14.32 -22.07 -4.62
CA LEU A 72 -13.49 -21.33 -5.56
C LEU A 72 -12.04 -21.31 -5.07
N CYS A 73 -11.11 -21.62 -5.97
CA CYS A 73 -9.71 -21.24 -5.85
C CYS A 73 -9.36 -20.34 -7.05
N GLY A 74 -9.03 -19.08 -6.81
CA GLY A 74 -8.73 -18.09 -7.85
C GLY A 74 -7.30 -17.59 -7.76
N GLN A 75 -6.70 -17.21 -8.89
CA GLN A 75 -5.36 -16.66 -8.91
C GLN A 75 -5.18 -15.60 -10.01
N VAL A 76 -4.43 -14.56 -9.66
CA VAL A 76 -3.92 -13.55 -10.59
C VAL A 76 -2.40 -13.43 -10.41
N ARG A 77 -1.63 -13.56 -11.49
CA ARG A 77 -0.17 -13.68 -11.43
C ARG A 77 0.53 -12.43 -11.95
N TRP A 78 1.60 -12.05 -11.26
CA TRP A 78 2.73 -11.28 -11.77
C TRP A 78 3.94 -12.20 -11.76
N ALA A 79 4.48 -12.54 -12.93
CA ALA A 79 5.54 -13.52 -13.06
C ALA A 79 6.86 -13.05 -12.44
N THR A 80 7.33 -13.78 -11.43
CA THR A 80 8.65 -13.63 -10.79
C THR A 80 9.58 -14.79 -11.15
N PHE A 81 9.05 -16.02 -11.10
CA PHE A 81 9.70 -17.25 -11.55
C PHE A 81 8.91 -17.91 -12.66
N GLY A 82 9.60 -18.30 -13.74
CA GLY A 82 9.00 -18.93 -14.92
C GLY A 82 8.34 -17.94 -15.88
N ALA A 83 8.41 -18.23 -17.18
CA ALA A 83 7.84 -17.38 -18.23
C ALA A 83 6.32 -17.18 -18.08
N VAL A 84 5.79 -16.14 -18.73
CA VAL A 84 4.34 -15.89 -18.81
C VAL A 84 3.72 -16.84 -19.84
N THR A 85 3.23 -17.98 -19.38
CA THR A 85 2.60 -19.03 -20.21
C THR A 85 1.35 -19.56 -19.52
N GLU A 86 0.45 -20.20 -20.29
CA GLU A 86 -0.75 -20.83 -19.74
C GLU A 86 -0.43 -21.98 -18.78
N ALA A 87 0.62 -22.76 -19.06
CA ALA A 87 1.08 -23.82 -18.16
C ALA A 87 1.50 -23.28 -16.79
N ASN A 88 2.20 -22.13 -16.77
CA ASN A 88 2.64 -21.45 -15.56
C ASN A 88 1.53 -20.63 -14.87
N ALA A 89 0.37 -20.43 -15.53
CA ALA A 89 -0.79 -19.81 -14.89
C ALA A 89 -1.34 -20.74 -13.80
N GLN A 90 -1.96 -20.14 -12.79
CA GLN A 90 -2.54 -20.83 -11.64
C GLN A 90 -4.08 -20.70 -11.66
N PRO A 91 -4.83 -21.54 -10.95
CA PRO A 91 -4.40 -22.64 -10.06
C PRO A 91 -3.72 -23.83 -10.77
N HIS A 92 -3.04 -24.65 -9.97
CA HIS A 92 -2.48 -25.94 -10.37
C HIS A 92 -3.32 -27.07 -9.78
N GLU A 93 -3.78 -27.98 -10.63
CA GLU A 93 -4.44 -29.22 -10.24
C GLU A 93 -3.45 -30.38 -10.39
N VAL A 94 -3.21 -31.10 -9.30
CA VAL A 94 -2.25 -32.20 -9.22
C VAL A 94 -2.97 -33.50 -8.86
N ARG A 95 -2.51 -34.61 -9.46
CA ARG A 95 -3.13 -35.94 -9.33
C ARG A 95 -2.09 -37.07 -9.33
N CYS A 96 -0.84 -36.78 -9.03
CA CYS A 96 0.27 -37.74 -9.14
C CYS A 96 0.20 -38.82 -8.07
N LYS A 97 -0.18 -38.44 -6.86
CA LYS A 97 -0.27 -39.29 -5.67
C LYS A 97 -1.62 -39.13 -4.98
N THR A 98 -2.12 -37.90 -4.87
CA THR A 98 -3.44 -37.61 -4.31
C THR A 98 -4.00 -36.37 -4.99
N HIS A 99 -5.31 -36.39 -5.29
CA HIS A 99 -5.94 -35.25 -5.95
C HIS A 99 -5.96 -34.03 -5.02
N LEU A 100 -5.30 -32.96 -5.43
CA LEU A 100 -5.34 -31.62 -4.82
C LEU A 100 -5.40 -30.57 -5.94
N TYR A 101 -5.88 -29.38 -5.59
CA TYR A 101 -5.65 -28.20 -6.42
C TYR A 101 -5.36 -26.99 -5.54
N GLY A 102 -4.62 -26.03 -6.07
CA GLY A 102 -4.26 -24.86 -5.30
C GLY A 102 -3.52 -23.80 -6.08
N ALA A 103 -3.30 -22.69 -5.40
CA ALA A 103 -2.62 -21.52 -5.92
C ALA A 103 -1.83 -20.85 -4.80
N HIS A 104 -0.92 -19.97 -5.17
CA HIS A 104 -0.08 -19.23 -4.24
C HIS A 104 0.16 -17.79 -4.68
N ASN A 105 0.58 -16.98 -3.72
CA ASN A 105 1.10 -15.63 -3.88
C ASN A 105 2.44 -15.53 -3.15
N GLY A 106 3.40 -14.80 -3.70
CA GLY A 106 4.76 -14.67 -3.16
C GLY A 106 5.77 -15.48 -3.96
N ASN A 107 6.84 -15.91 -3.30
CA ASN A 107 8.00 -16.52 -3.95
C ASN A 107 8.50 -17.71 -3.14
N VAL A 108 8.75 -18.84 -3.83
CA VAL A 108 9.48 -19.99 -3.27
C VAL A 108 10.89 -20.02 -3.86
N THR A 109 11.88 -19.65 -3.08
CA THR A 109 13.25 -19.39 -3.53
C THR A 109 14.04 -20.64 -3.86
N ASN A 110 13.65 -21.80 -3.33
CA ASN A 110 14.29 -23.09 -3.62
C ASN A 110 13.55 -23.92 -4.69
N CYS A 111 12.79 -23.27 -5.57
CA CYS A 111 11.96 -23.88 -6.62
C CYS A 111 12.70 -24.95 -7.45
N ASP A 112 13.88 -24.63 -7.99
CA ASP A 112 14.64 -25.57 -8.85
C ASP A 112 15.02 -26.87 -8.11
N THR A 113 15.41 -26.73 -6.83
CA THR A 113 15.76 -27.87 -5.99
C THR A 113 14.53 -28.71 -5.63
N LEU A 114 13.38 -28.05 -5.40
CA LEU A 114 12.11 -28.72 -5.15
C LEU A 114 11.65 -29.50 -6.38
N LYS A 115 11.75 -28.90 -7.57
CA LYS A 115 11.39 -29.56 -8.83
C LYS A 115 12.20 -30.83 -9.05
N ALA A 116 13.52 -30.76 -8.91
CA ALA A 116 14.39 -31.93 -9.03
C ALA A 116 14.03 -33.03 -8.02
N TRP A 117 13.74 -32.65 -6.77
CA TRP A 117 13.32 -33.59 -5.74
C TRP A 117 11.95 -34.21 -6.04
N LEU A 118 10.95 -33.42 -6.41
CA LEU A 118 9.59 -33.91 -6.73
C LEU A 118 9.60 -34.91 -7.88
N LEU A 119 10.39 -34.64 -8.93
CA LEU A 119 10.59 -35.59 -10.03
C LEU A 119 11.22 -36.90 -9.53
N SER A 120 12.19 -36.82 -8.60
CA SER A 120 12.80 -38.02 -7.99
C SER A 120 11.85 -38.83 -7.11
N GLU A 121 10.84 -38.19 -6.50
CA GLU A 121 9.76 -38.84 -5.75
C GLU A 121 8.62 -39.36 -6.65
N GLY A 122 8.75 -39.19 -7.96
CA GLY A 122 7.81 -39.69 -8.98
C GLY A 122 6.58 -38.80 -9.17
N HIS A 123 6.69 -37.49 -8.95
CA HIS A 123 5.66 -36.53 -9.36
C HIS A 123 5.82 -36.10 -10.82
N ASP A 124 4.69 -35.78 -11.46
CA ASP A 124 4.62 -35.29 -12.85
C ASP A 124 4.46 -33.77 -12.85
N VAL A 125 5.61 -33.06 -12.73
CA VAL A 125 5.66 -31.60 -12.71
C VAL A 125 5.55 -31.04 -14.13
N LYS A 126 4.59 -30.16 -14.39
CA LYS A 126 4.20 -29.68 -15.73
C LYS A 126 4.62 -28.26 -16.05
N SER A 127 5.02 -27.48 -15.06
CA SER A 127 5.35 -26.06 -15.18
C SER A 127 6.68 -25.74 -14.49
N ASP A 128 7.17 -24.52 -14.70
CA ASP A 128 8.31 -23.95 -13.98
C ASP A 128 7.84 -22.96 -12.91
N ASN A 129 6.53 -22.94 -12.62
CA ASN A 129 5.98 -22.08 -11.62
C ASN A 129 6.19 -22.67 -10.22
N ASP A 130 6.76 -21.87 -9.33
CA ASP A 130 6.93 -22.14 -7.91
C ASP A 130 5.63 -22.57 -7.19
N GLY A 131 4.48 -22.03 -7.62
CA GLY A 131 3.18 -22.43 -7.09
C GLY A 131 2.85 -23.90 -7.30
N GLU A 132 3.28 -24.50 -8.40
CA GLU A 132 3.08 -25.94 -8.63
C GLU A 132 3.96 -26.76 -7.67
N MET A 133 5.18 -26.28 -7.39
CA MET A 133 6.06 -26.92 -6.41
C MET A 133 5.44 -26.92 -5.01
N VAL A 134 4.76 -25.84 -4.63
CA VAL A 134 4.02 -25.78 -3.34
C VAL A 134 2.93 -26.86 -3.30
N VAL A 135 2.09 -26.93 -4.33
CA VAL A 135 0.95 -27.87 -4.37
C VAL A 135 1.45 -29.33 -4.36
N HIS A 136 2.46 -29.68 -5.16
CA HIS A 136 3.04 -31.03 -5.17
C HIS A 136 3.78 -31.38 -3.88
N THR A 137 4.47 -30.43 -3.25
CA THR A 137 5.15 -30.69 -1.97
C THR A 137 4.13 -31.05 -0.90
N ILE A 138 2.99 -30.35 -0.86
CA ILE A 138 1.89 -30.67 0.05
C ILE A 138 1.24 -32.01 -0.34
N GLU A 139 1.02 -32.26 -1.63
CA GLU A 139 0.51 -33.55 -2.13
C GLU A 139 1.38 -34.73 -1.67
N HIS A 140 2.71 -34.60 -1.79
CA HIS A 140 3.66 -35.63 -1.38
C HIS A 140 3.49 -36.02 0.09
N TYR A 141 3.56 -35.04 0.98
CA TYR A 141 3.44 -35.32 2.42
C TYR A 141 2.01 -35.71 2.82
N PHE A 142 1.00 -35.29 2.05
CA PHE A 142 -0.38 -35.67 2.30
C PHE A 142 -0.63 -37.14 1.97
N GLU A 143 -0.09 -37.64 0.87
CA GLU A 143 -0.12 -39.06 0.55
C GLU A 143 0.59 -39.88 1.64
N GLN A 144 1.78 -39.47 2.10
CA GLN A 144 2.49 -40.16 3.18
C GLN A 144 1.68 -40.19 4.48
N ALA A 145 1.07 -39.07 4.86
CA ALA A 145 0.23 -38.99 6.06
C ALA A 145 -1.04 -39.84 5.93
N LEU A 146 -1.61 -39.97 4.72
CA LEU A 146 -2.73 -40.87 4.44
C LEU A 146 -2.29 -42.34 4.46
N ALA A 147 -1.10 -42.68 3.96
CA ALA A 147 -0.56 -44.03 3.97
C ALA A 147 -0.18 -44.50 5.39
N ALA A 148 0.28 -43.59 6.24
CA ALA A 148 0.67 -43.88 7.63
C ALA A 148 -0.51 -44.10 8.60
N ARG A 149 -1.75 -44.08 8.11
CA ARG A 149 -2.94 -44.34 8.95
C ARG A 149 -2.99 -45.79 9.41
N PRO A 150 -3.58 -46.08 10.61
CA PRO A 150 -3.81 -47.45 11.04
C PRO A 150 -4.65 -48.23 10.01
N ALA A 151 -4.26 -49.48 9.74
CA ALA A 151 -4.98 -50.36 8.83
C ALA A 151 -6.44 -50.50 9.26
N GLY A 152 -7.38 -50.24 8.33
CA GLY A 152 -8.82 -50.28 8.59
C GLY A 152 -9.44 -48.96 9.06
N ALA A 153 -8.66 -47.88 9.24
CA ALA A 153 -9.22 -46.56 9.56
C ALA A 153 -10.00 -45.97 8.38
N THR A 154 -11.28 -45.69 8.58
CA THR A 154 -12.15 -45.06 7.57
C THR A 154 -11.59 -43.71 7.14
N GLU A 155 -11.57 -43.45 5.84
CA GLU A 155 -11.14 -42.19 5.27
C GLU A 155 -12.26 -41.13 5.37
N SER A 156 -12.50 -40.66 6.58
CA SER A 156 -13.46 -39.59 6.85
C SER A 156 -12.87 -38.21 6.54
N GLN A 157 -13.73 -37.20 6.40
CA GLN A 157 -13.35 -35.79 6.30
C GLN A 157 -12.40 -35.38 7.44
N ALA A 158 -12.71 -35.77 8.69
CA ALA A 158 -11.88 -35.47 9.86
C ALA A 158 -10.49 -36.14 9.79
N THR A 159 -10.42 -37.36 9.27
CA THR A 159 -9.17 -38.10 9.08
C THR A 159 -8.29 -37.42 8.04
N ARG A 160 -8.86 -37.05 6.88
CA ARG A 160 -8.15 -36.30 5.82
C ARG A 160 -7.66 -34.95 6.33
N ALA A 161 -8.49 -34.23 7.08
CA ALA A 161 -8.08 -32.96 7.68
C ALA A 161 -6.89 -33.10 8.63
N ARG A 162 -6.86 -34.14 9.46
CA ARG A 162 -5.70 -34.43 10.32
C ARG A 162 -4.43 -34.71 9.51
N CYS A 163 -4.53 -35.56 8.49
CA CYS A 163 -3.41 -35.88 7.62
C CYS A 163 -2.89 -34.64 6.86
N MET A 164 -3.80 -33.76 6.41
CA MET A 164 -3.43 -32.51 5.75
C MET A 164 -2.68 -31.55 6.69
N ARG A 165 -3.11 -31.42 7.96
CA ARG A 165 -2.36 -30.60 8.94
C ARG A 165 -0.92 -31.06 9.12
N GLN A 166 -0.71 -32.38 9.23
CA GLN A 166 0.62 -32.97 9.31
C GLN A 166 1.43 -32.75 8.01
N ALA A 167 0.76 -32.86 6.86
CA ALA A 167 1.37 -32.65 5.55
C ALA A 167 1.84 -31.21 5.38
N ILE A 168 1.01 -30.22 5.74
CA ILE A 168 1.35 -28.81 5.73
C ILE A 168 2.59 -28.56 6.60
N GLY A 169 2.60 -29.04 7.85
CA GLY A 169 3.75 -28.86 8.74
C GLY A 169 5.04 -29.46 8.18
N SER A 170 4.95 -30.61 7.52
CA SER A 170 6.11 -31.26 6.88
C SER A 170 6.57 -30.50 5.62
N ALA A 171 5.62 -30.08 4.78
CA ALA A 171 5.89 -29.32 3.55
C ALA A 171 6.60 -27.99 3.85
N VAL A 172 6.14 -27.25 4.85
CA VAL A 172 6.73 -25.96 5.25
C VAL A 172 8.18 -26.10 5.70
N SER A 173 8.59 -27.24 6.24
CA SER A 173 9.99 -27.48 6.60
C SER A 173 10.95 -27.59 5.40
N LYS A 174 10.40 -27.80 4.20
CA LYS A 174 11.14 -27.99 2.95
C LYS A 174 10.99 -26.80 1.98
N LEU A 175 9.92 -26.03 2.12
CA LEU A 175 9.67 -24.83 1.32
C LEU A 175 10.48 -23.66 1.89
N GLU A 176 11.28 -23.02 1.05
CA GLU A 176 12.02 -21.81 1.40
C GLU A 176 11.44 -20.63 0.62
N GLY A 177 11.16 -19.52 1.29
CA GLY A 177 10.62 -18.33 0.63
C GLY A 177 9.72 -17.50 1.53
N SER A 178 8.88 -16.69 0.89
CA SER A 178 7.81 -15.92 1.51
C SER A 178 6.59 -16.01 0.61
N PHE A 179 5.57 -16.74 1.04
CA PHE A 179 4.39 -16.98 0.24
C PHE A 179 3.12 -17.12 1.10
N ALA A 180 1.98 -17.00 0.45
CA ALA A 180 0.70 -17.39 0.96
C ALA A 180 0.09 -18.38 -0.04
N ALA A 181 -0.64 -19.38 0.42
CA ALA A 181 -1.19 -20.40 -0.47
C ALA A 181 -2.62 -20.75 -0.10
N VAL A 182 -3.40 -21.10 -1.11
CA VAL A 182 -4.72 -21.72 -0.97
C VAL A 182 -4.64 -23.10 -1.59
N ILE A 183 -4.91 -24.13 -0.78
CA ILE A 183 -4.93 -25.54 -1.18
C ILE A 183 -6.31 -26.09 -0.90
N VAL A 184 -6.86 -26.85 -1.82
CA VAL A 184 -8.15 -27.51 -1.66
C VAL A 184 -7.97 -29.01 -1.78
N ASP A 185 -8.54 -29.72 -0.81
CA ASP A 185 -8.77 -31.15 -0.91
C ASP A 185 -10.18 -31.40 -1.47
N PRO A 186 -10.33 -31.76 -2.76
CA PRO A 186 -11.62 -31.96 -3.40
C PRO A 186 -12.44 -33.10 -2.78
N VAL A 187 -11.78 -34.07 -2.12
CA VAL A 187 -12.44 -35.23 -1.52
C VAL A 187 -13.11 -34.85 -0.20
N SER A 188 -12.38 -34.18 0.69
CA SER A 188 -12.92 -33.70 1.97
C SER A 188 -13.65 -32.36 1.85
N ARG A 189 -13.56 -31.70 0.69
CA ARG A 189 -14.17 -30.41 0.39
C ARG A 189 -13.76 -29.32 1.39
N THR A 190 -12.51 -29.42 1.83
CA THR A 190 -11.90 -28.52 2.81
C THR A 190 -10.86 -27.65 2.12
N VAL A 191 -10.92 -26.35 2.40
CA VAL A 191 -9.97 -25.35 1.92
C VAL A 191 -8.97 -25.03 3.03
N TRP A 192 -7.72 -24.85 2.62
CA TRP A 192 -6.59 -24.56 3.50
C TRP A 192 -5.93 -23.28 3.00
N ALA A 193 -5.87 -22.25 3.84
CA ALA A 193 -5.20 -21.00 3.50
C ALA A 193 -4.01 -20.78 4.43
N LEU A 194 -2.81 -20.66 3.86
CA LEU A 194 -1.54 -20.65 4.59
C LEU A 194 -0.88 -19.27 4.50
N LYS A 195 -0.49 -18.69 5.64
CA LYS A 195 0.26 -17.43 5.73
C LYS A 195 1.72 -17.72 6.11
N LEU A 196 2.62 -17.71 5.13
CA LEU A 196 4.02 -18.11 5.25
C LEU A 196 4.96 -17.06 4.62
N GLY A 197 4.79 -15.80 5.01
CA GLY A 197 5.69 -14.71 4.68
C GLY A 197 5.13 -13.72 3.67
N SER A 198 3.94 -13.99 3.12
CA SER A 198 3.19 -13.06 2.29
C SER A 198 1.83 -12.74 2.93
N SER A 199 1.27 -11.57 2.59
CA SER A 199 -0.05 -11.15 3.07
C SER A 199 -1.13 -12.18 2.75
N LEU A 200 -1.95 -12.47 3.77
CA LEU A 200 -3.14 -13.30 3.70
C LEU A 200 -4.13 -12.83 4.76
N TYR A 201 -5.39 -12.70 4.35
CA TYR A 201 -6.52 -12.31 5.18
C TYR A 201 -7.60 -13.38 5.07
N PHE A 202 -8.25 -13.69 6.19
CA PHE A 202 -9.39 -14.59 6.22
C PHE A 202 -10.60 -13.84 6.74
N GLY A 203 -11.71 -13.94 6.02
CA GLY A 203 -13.00 -13.36 6.37
C GLY A 203 -14.08 -14.42 6.46
N VAL A 204 -15.06 -14.15 7.32
CA VAL A 204 -16.25 -15.00 7.51
C VAL A 204 -17.49 -14.15 7.38
N GLY A 205 -18.57 -14.73 6.86
CA GLY A 205 -19.81 -14.00 6.70
C GLY A 205 -21.00 -14.90 6.48
N ARG A 206 -22.15 -14.28 6.27
CA ARG A 206 -23.40 -14.98 5.97
C ARG A 206 -24.10 -14.32 4.79
N ASP A 207 -24.41 -15.13 3.80
CA ASP A 207 -25.29 -14.77 2.70
C ASP A 207 -26.74 -15.16 3.07
N PRO A 208 -27.74 -14.27 2.84
CA PRO A 208 -29.14 -14.53 3.20
C PRO A 208 -29.73 -15.81 2.58
N VAL A 209 -29.25 -16.21 1.41
CA VAL A 209 -29.77 -17.35 0.62
C VAL A 209 -28.85 -18.56 0.73
N PHE A 210 -27.54 -18.32 0.63
CA PHE A 210 -26.53 -19.38 0.49
C PHE A 210 -25.83 -19.76 1.79
N GLY A 211 -26.22 -19.16 2.91
CA GLY A 211 -25.75 -19.55 4.24
C GLY A 211 -24.41 -18.94 4.60
N THR A 212 -23.68 -19.56 5.53
CA THR A 212 -22.36 -19.06 5.94
C THR A 212 -21.33 -19.23 4.83
N PHE A 213 -20.26 -18.41 4.88
CA PHE A 213 -19.13 -18.56 3.97
C PHE A 213 -17.82 -18.16 4.66
N GLY A 214 -16.72 -18.72 4.14
CA GLY A 214 -15.35 -18.34 4.48
C GLY A 214 -14.59 -17.93 3.22
N ILE A 215 -13.85 -16.83 3.30
CA ILE A 215 -13.01 -16.31 2.21
C ILE A 215 -11.59 -16.06 2.70
N ALA A 216 -10.60 -16.65 2.05
CA ALA A 216 -9.20 -16.30 2.17
C ALA A 216 -8.78 -15.52 0.92
N SER A 217 -8.05 -14.41 1.10
CA SER A 217 -7.41 -13.69 0.01
C SER A 217 -6.06 -13.14 0.44
N SER A 218 -5.09 -13.08 -0.48
CA SER A 218 -3.85 -12.35 -0.22
C SER A 218 -4.03 -10.83 -0.12
N ASP A 219 -5.23 -10.34 -0.47
CA ASP A 219 -5.61 -8.94 -0.35
C ASP A 219 -6.90 -8.73 0.45
N LEU A 220 -6.88 -7.76 1.35
CA LEU A 220 -8.00 -7.44 2.21
C LEU A 220 -9.20 -6.87 1.40
N SER A 221 -8.98 -6.12 0.32
CA SER A 221 -10.09 -5.51 -0.45
C SER A 221 -11.02 -6.57 -1.04
N SER A 222 -10.48 -7.70 -1.51
CA SER A 222 -11.28 -8.83 -2.00
C SER A 222 -12.12 -9.46 -0.89
N VAL A 223 -11.61 -9.53 0.34
CA VAL A 223 -12.38 -9.99 1.51
C VAL A 223 -13.50 -9.00 1.83
N LEU A 224 -13.18 -7.70 1.87
CA LEU A 224 -14.11 -6.63 2.21
C LEU A 224 -15.27 -6.48 1.22
N LYS A 225 -15.11 -6.93 -0.03
CA LYS A 225 -16.21 -7.04 -1.00
C LYS A 225 -17.33 -7.99 -0.54
N LEU A 226 -17.02 -9.00 0.28
CA LEU A 226 -18.00 -9.97 0.76
C LEU A 226 -18.33 -9.80 2.25
N THR A 227 -17.34 -9.50 3.09
CA THR A 227 -17.54 -9.40 4.54
C THR A 227 -16.55 -8.44 5.17
N ARG A 228 -17.02 -7.72 6.19
CA ARG A 228 -16.15 -6.93 7.07
C ARG A 228 -15.68 -7.72 8.29
N VAL A 229 -16.16 -8.94 8.52
CA VAL A 229 -15.75 -9.75 9.67
C VAL A 229 -14.54 -10.60 9.28
N ILE A 230 -13.40 -10.32 9.90
CA ILE A 230 -12.10 -10.95 9.62
C ILE A 230 -11.62 -11.76 10.82
N VAL A 231 -10.88 -12.84 10.57
CA VAL A 231 -10.17 -13.59 11.60
C VAL A 231 -8.69 -13.23 11.48
N PRO A 232 -8.08 -12.56 12.47
CA PRO A 232 -6.69 -12.15 12.40
C PRO A 232 -5.74 -13.35 12.27
N LEU A 233 -4.82 -13.29 11.30
CA LEU A 233 -3.80 -14.31 11.06
C LEU A 233 -2.39 -13.74 11.24
N SER A 234 -1.59 -14.45 12.03
CA SER A 234 -0.17 -14.17 12.23
C SER A 234 0.70 -14.96 11.26
N GLU A 235 1.96 -14.58 11.15
CA GLU A 235 2.94 -15.29 10.32
C GLU A 235 3.15 -16.74 10.82
N GLY A 236 3.12 -17.72 9.91
CA GLY A 236 3.23 -19.14 10.25
C GLY A 236 1.90 -19.80 10.64
N GLU A 237 0.78 -19.07 10.55
CA GLU A 237 -0.56 -19.61 10.78
C GLU A 237 -1.25 -20.03 9.49
N PHE A 238 -2.20 -20.95 9.59
CA PHE A 238 -3.04 -21.36 8.49
C PHE A 238 -4.46 -21.66 8.96
N VAL A 239 -5.43 -21.48 8.06
CA VAL A 239 -6.85 -21.69 8.33
C VAL A 239 -7.33 -22.93 7.59
N GLN A 240 -7.98 -23.82 8.33
CA GLN A 240 -8.82 -24.87 7.78
C GLN A 240 -10.26 -24.36 7.74
N PHE A 241 -10.92 -24.40 6.58
CA PHE A 241 -12.32 -23.99 6.50
C PHE A 241 -13.11 -24.79 5.46
N ASP A 242 -14.37 -25.02 5.76
CA ASP A 242 -15.33 -25.74 4.93
C ASP A 242 -16.74 -25.13 5.07
N SER A 243 -17.78 -25.82 4.58
CA SER A 243 -19.16 -25.35 4.65
C SER A 243 -19.73 -25.28 6.08
N GLY A 244 -19.08 -25.93 7.06
CA GLY A 244 -19.50 -25.98 8.46
C GLY A 244 -18.82 -24.94 9.35
N GLY A 245 -17.70 -24.34 8.92
CA GLY A 245 -17.00 -23.32 9.69
C GLY A 245 -15.50 -23.27 9.41
N HIS A 246 -14.75 -22.71 10.36
CA HIS A 246 -13.31 -22.52 10.24
C HIS A 246 -12.58 -22.83 11.55
N LYS A 247 -11.29 -23.15 11.44
CA LYS A 247 -10.36 -23.33 12.55
C LYS A 247 -8.99 -22.80 12.16
N VAL A 248 -8.34 -22.09 13.08
CA VAL A 248 -6.98 -21.56 12.88
C VAL A 248 -5.97 -22.48 13.56
N TYR A 249 -4.85 -22.70 12.87
CA TYR A 249 -3.74 -23.51 13.36
C TYR A 249 -2.43 -22.73 13.24
N GLY A 250 -1.55 -22.89 14.22
CA GLY A 250 -0.17 -22.39 14.18
C GLY A 250 0.81 -23.56 14.10
N LEU A 251 1.88 -23.39 13.32
CA LEU A 251 2.99 -24.35 13.31
C LEU A 251 3.85 -24.17 14.56
N ALA A 252 4.06 -25.25 15.32
CA ALA A 252 4.91 -25.19 16.49
C ALA A 252 6.38 -24.94 16.10
N ARG A 253 7.12 -24.19 16.94
CA ARG A 253 8.56 -23.97 16.76
C ARG A 253 9.33 -24.60 17.91
N LYS A 254 10.37 -25.37 17.59
CA LYS A 254 11.30 -25.95 18.57
C LYS A 254 12.72 -25.51 18.23
N GLN A 255 13.39 -24.81 19.17
CA GLN A 255 14.72 -24.22 18.95
C GLN A 255 14.82 -23.36 17.68
N GLY A 256 13.78 -22.57 17.38
CA GLY A 256 13.74 -21.70 16.19
C GLY A 256 13.44 -22.41 14.87
N LYS A 257 13.28 -23.74 14.85
CA LYS A 257 12.85 -24.50 13.65
C LYS A 257 11.38 -24.89 13.74
N THR A 258 10.66 -24.74 12.64
CA THR A 258 9.28 -25.18 12.48
C THR A 258 9.19 -26.71 12.61
N THR A 259 8.29 -27.20 13.45
CA THR A 259 8.00 -28.64 13.57
C THR A 259 6.77 -29.00 12.73
N PRO A 260 6.61 -30.27 12.35
CA PRO A 260 5.41 -30.73 11.62
C PRO A 260 4.10 -30.67 12.43
N GLU A 261 4.16 -30.28 13.71
CA GLU A 261 3.02 -30.30 14.61
C GLU A 261 2.26 -28.97 14.54
N ALA A 262 0.97 -29.05 14.23
CA ALA A 262 0.08 -27.91 14.16
C ALA A 262 -0.83 -27.87 15.40
N VAL A 263 -0.90 -26.72 16.06
CA VAL A 263 -1.70 -26.49 17.27
C VAL A 263 -2.89 -25.62 16.91
N GLU A 264 -4.09 -25.99 17.36
CA GLU A 264 -5.30 -25.17 17.18
C GLU A 264 -5.18 -23.89 18.02
N LEU A 265 -5.42 -22.74 17.40
CA LEU A 265 -5.32 -21.43 18.03
C LEU A 265 -6.71 -20.79 18.12
N PRO A 266 -7.14 -20.34 19.31
CA PRO A 266 -8.36 -19.57 19.42
C PRO A 266 -8.12 -18.19 18.81
N ARG A 267 -8.85 -17.88 17.73
CA ARG A 267 -8.86 -16.57 17.07
C ARG A 267 -10.30 -16.12 16.95
N GLU A 268 -10.66 -15.08 17.68
CA GLU A 268 -11.99 -14.50 17.60
C GLU A 268 -12.12 -13.62 16.34
N PRO A 269 -13.27 -13.66 15.65
CA PRO A 269 -13.54 -12.74 14.55
C PRO A 269 -13.63 -11.29 15.03
N VAL A 270 -13.12 -10.36 14.23
CA VAL A 270 -13.17 -8.91 14.47
C VAL A 270 -13.73 -8.19 13.26
N ARG A 271 -14.40 -7.06 13.47
CA ARG A 271 -14.88 -6.21 12.36
C ARG A 271 -13.72 -5.36 11.83
N SER A 272 -13.45 -5.48 10.53
CA SER A 272 -12.53 -4.61 9.81
C SER A 272 -13.02 -3.17 9.87
N ARG A 273 -12.09 -2.28 10.22
CA ARG A 273 -12.26 -0.83 10.26
C ARG A 273 -12.25 -0.22 8.85
N LEU A 274 -11.54 -0.88 7.93
CA LEU A 274 -11.57 -0.54 6.52
C LEU A 274 -12.84 -1.08 5.88
N ARG A 275 -13.43 -0.27 5.02
CA ARG A 275 -14.62 -0.60 4.23
C ARG A 275 -14.22 -0.84 2.78
N ALA A 276 -15.06 -1.57 2.05
CA ALA A 276 -14.83 -1.80 0.62
C ALA A 276 -14.79 -0.47 -0.15
N GLU A 277 -15.62 0.48 0.26
CA GLU A 277 -15.70 1.84 -0.30
C GLU A 277 -14.39 2.61 -0.14
N ASP A 278 -13.65 2.39 0.95
CA ASP A 278 -12.37 3.07 1.23
C ASP A 278 -11.23 2.56 0.32
N THR A 279 -11.46 1.45 -0.37
CA THR A 279 -10.52 0.84 -1.34
C THR A 279 -11.02 0.91 -2.77
N ALA A 280 -12.17 1.55 -2.99
CA ALA A 280 -12.78 1.66 -4.31
C ALA A 280 -12.28 2.90 -5.07
N LEU A 281 -12.30 2.79 -6.39
CA LEU A 281 -12.14 3.93 -7.27
C LEU A 281 -13.45 4.73 -7.24
N VAL A 282 -13.38 6.01 -6.89
CA VAL A 282 -14.54 6.89 -6.78
C VAL A 282 -14.58 7.92 -7.90
N PRO A 283 -15.75 8.22 -8.50
CA PRO A 283 -15.88 9.32 -9.45
C PRO A 283 -15.42 10.66 -8.83
N PRO A 284 -14.81 11.57 -9.60
CA PRO A 284 -14.63 11.53 -11.07
C PRO A 284 -13.36 10.79 -11.54
N PHE A 285 -12.59 10.18 -10.64
CA PHE A 285 -11.30 9.57 -10.99
C PHE A 285 -11.47 8.33 -11.86
N GLN A 286 -10.61 8.21 -12.87
CA GLN A 286 -10.56 7.05 -13.77
C GLN A 286 -9.47 6.04 -13.37
N THR A 287 -8.50 6.47 -12.56
CA THR A 287 -7.40 5.62 -12.09
C THR A 287 -7.16 5.82 -10.60
N PHE A 288 -6.71 4.77 -9.91
CA PHE A 288 -6.33 4.86 -8.50
C PHE A 288 -5.18 5.83 -8.27
N MET A 289 -4.21 5.88 -9.20
CA MET A 289 -3.05 6.76 -9.07
C MET A 289 -3.46 8.23 -9.04
N ASP A 290 -4.39 8.64 -9.91
CA ASP A 290 -4.93 10.00 -9.93
C ASP A 290 -5.73 10.35 -8.66
N GLN A 291 -6.61 9.44 -8.22
CA GLN A 291 -7.32 9.57 -6.94
C GLN A 291 -6.36 9.73 -5.75
N GLU A 292 -5.27 8.97 -5.74
CA GLU A 292 -4.29 8.96 -4.66
C GLU A 292 -3.35 10.16 -4.69
N ILE A 293 -2.99 10.67 -5.87
CA ILE A 293 -2.28 11.96 -6.03
C ILE A 293 -3.16 13.09 -5.49
N SER A 294 -4.42 13.13 -5.91
CA SER A 294 -5.39 14.13 -5.44
C SER A 294 -5.63 14.07 -3.93
N ALA A 295 -5.53 12.87 -3.32
CA ALA A 295 -5.71 12.67 -1.89
C ALA A 295 -4.52 13.12 -1.02
N GLN A 296 -3.36 13.46 -1.62
CA GLN A 296 -2.14 13.79 -0.88
C GLN A 296 -2.33 14.94 0.11
N GLU A 297 -3.14 15.95 -0.24
CA GLU A 297 -3.46 17.05 0.66
C GLU A 297 -4.09 16.53 1.97
N ALA A 298 -5.14 15.71 1.83
CA ALA A 298 -5.91 15.19 2.97
C ALA A 298 -5.06 14.23 3.82
N THR A 299 -4.25 13.37 3.19
CA THR A 299 -3.42 12.41 3.93
C THR A 299 -2.24 13.07 4.62
N VAL A 300 -1.63 14.10 4.03
CA VAL A 300 -0.57 14.89 4.69
C VAL A 300 -1.15 15.69 5.85
N ARG A 301 -2.35 16.24 5.71
CA ARG A 301 -3.08 16.90 6.81
C ARG A 301 -3.26 15.96 8.01
N ASN A 302 -3.54 14.68 7.77
CA ASN A 302 -3.70 13.68 8.83
C ASN A 302 -2.41 13.43 9.62
N VAL A 303 -1.24 13.55 8.98
CA VAL A 303 0.07 13.46 9.65
C VAL A 303 0.39 14.75 10.39
N VAL A 304 0.26 15.89 9.72
CA VAL A 304 0.58 17.22 10.28
C VAL A 304 -0.20 17.48 11.57
N ARG A 305 -1.50 17.18 11.59
CA ARG A 305 -2.32 17.39 12.79
C ARG A 305 -1.85 16.59 14.00
N MET A 306 -1.22 15.43 13.82
CA MET A 306 -0.68 14.65 14.94
C MET A 306 0.47 15.36 15.63
N PHE A 307 1.27 16.11 14.87
CA PHE A 307 2.32 16.95 15.40
C PHE A 307 1.81 18.31 15.92
N THR A 308 0.62 18.77 15.53
CA THR A 308 0.11 20.12 15.82
C THR A 308 -1.14 20.16 16.71
N GLY A 309 -1.47 19.08 17.43
CA GLY A 309 -2.53 19.12 18.43
C GLY A 309 -3.93 18.70 17.97
N GLY A 310 -4.04 17.94 16.87
CA GLY A 310 -5.30 17.40 16.35
C GLY A 310 -6.11 18.39 15.50
N THR A 311 -7.32 17.98 15.12
CA THR A 311 -8.28 18.84 14.41
C THR A 311 -8.72 20.05 15.23
N GLU A 312 -9.30 21.05 14.56
CA GLU A 312 -9.98 22.15 15.26
C GLU A 312 -11.07 21.65 16.20
N ALA A 313 -11.87 20.66 15.78
CA ALA A 313 -12.86 20.03 16.63
C ALA A 313 -12.22 19.40 17.88
N CYS A 314 -11.10 18.69 17.72
CA CYS A 314 -10.34 18.16 18.84
C CYS A 314 -9.87 19.26 19.80
N ARG A 315 -9.37 20.38 19.30
CA ARG A 315 -8.89 21.49 20.14
C ARG A 315 -10.02 22.20 20.89
N ILE A 316 -11.17 22.41 20.24
CA ILE A 316 -12.36 23.06 20.84
C ILE A 316 -12.99 22.16 21.91
N LEU A 317 -13.09 20.85 21.65
CA LEU A 317 -13.80 19.93 22.54
C LEU A 317 -12.92 19.37 23.67
N ARG A 318 -11.59 19.48 23.55
CA ARG A 318 -10.62 19.00 24.54
C ARG A 318 -10.93 19.41 25.99
N PRO A 319 -11.23 20.68 26.31
CA PRO A 319 -11.48 21.09 27.70
C PRO A 319 -12.69 20.37 28.33
N TYR A 320 -13.70 20.02 27.53
CA TYR A 320 -14.89 19.32 28.02
C TYR A 320 -14.61 17.85 28.31
N VAL A 321 -13.80 17.20 27.47
CA VAL A 321 -13.34 15.82 27.69
C VAL A 321 -12.41 15.75 28.91
N GLU A 322 -11.54 16.74 29.10
CA GLU A 322 -10.61 16.82 30.24
C GLU A 322 -11.31 17.16 31.57
N ALA A 323 -12.51 17.72 31.53
CA ALA A 323 -13.32 17.97 32.72
C ALA A 323 -13.98 16.69 33.28
N LEU A 324 -13.93 15.57 32.55
CA LEU A 324 -14.41 14.28 33.05
C LEU A 324 -13.51 13.75 34.15
N SER A 325 -14.11 13.16 35.18
CA SER A 325 -13.33 12.40 36.15
C SER A 325 -12.70 11.18 35.50
N PRO A 326 -11.56 10.67 36.01
CA PRO A 326 -10.95 9.44 35.49
C PRO A 326 -11.88 8.23 35.50
N ALA A 327 -12.87 8.19 36.41
CA ALA A 327 -13.86 7.12 36.46
C ALA A 327 -14.89 7.23 35.32
N GLU A 328 -15.42 8.44 35.07
CA GLU A 328 -16.34 8.69 33.96
C GLU A 328 -15.68 8.42 32.60
N LEU A 329 -14.44 8.87 32.42
CA LEU A 329 -13.69 8.61 31.19
C LEU A 329 -13.48 7.10 30.96
N ARG A 330 -13.09 6.36 32.00
CA ARG A 330 -12.92 4.89 31.90
C ARG A 330 -14.22 4.17 31.56
N GLU A 331 -15.34 4.58 32.12
CA GLU A 331 -16.66 4.00 31.82
C GLU A 331 -17.05 4.21 30.35
N ILE A 332 -16.88 5.43 29.83
CA ILE A 332 -17.17 5.76 28.43
C ILE A 332 -16.25 4.99 27.50
N LEU A 333 -14.94 4.97 27.75
CA LEU A 333 -13.97 4.26 26.91
C LEU A 333 -14.20 2.74 26.91
N ALA A 334 -14.49 2.13 28.06
CA ALA A 334 -14.80 0.70 28.13
C ALA A 334 -16.08 0.33 27.36
N THR A 335 -17.09 1.20 27.40
CA THR A 335 -18.33 1.00 26.63
C THR A 335 -18.09 1.20 25.13
N LEU A 336 -17.25 2.17 24.76
CA LEU A 336 -16.83 2.39 23.37
C LEU A 336 -16.04 1.19 22.83
N GLU A 337 -15.16 0.59 23.64
CA GLU A 337 -14.42 -0.62 23.27
C GLU A 337 -15.37 -1.81 23.05
N ALA A 338 -16.29 -2.05 24.00
CA ALA A 338 -17.31 -3.10 23.86
C ALA A 338 -18.24 -2.91 22.65
N LEU A 339 -18.50 -1.66 22.27
CA LEU A 339 -19.22 -1.29 21.05
C LEU A 339 -18.41 -1.61 19.79
N ARG A 340 -17.10 -1.32 19.79
CA ARG A 340 -16.17 -1.58 18.66
C ARG A 340 -15.89 -3.07 18.45
N ASP A 341 -15.98 -3.90 19.49
CA ASP A 341 -15.80 -5.35 19.40
C ASP A 341 -16.97 -6.08 18.72
N GLN A 342 -18.11 -5.39 18.53
CA GLN A 342 -19.27 -6.00 17.89
C GLN A 342 -19.08 -6.15 16.37
N CYS A 343 -19.47 -7.31 15.85
CA CYS A 343 -19.39 -7.61 14.42
C CYS A 343 -20.70 -7.38 13.65
N GLU A 344 -21.84 -7.38 14.34
CA GLU A 344 -23.19 -7.29 13.76
C GLU A 344 -23.86 -5.93 14.01
N ASP A 345 -24.63 -5.44 13.03
CA ASP A 345 -25.20 -4.09 13.05
C ASP A 345 -26.26 -3.88 14.15
N GLU A 346 -27.01 -4.91 14.54
CA GLU A 346 -28.02 -4.80 15.60
C GLU A 346 -27.39 -4.68 17.01
N PRO A 347 -26.42 -5.53 17.40
CA PRO A 347 -25.62 -5.31 18.60
C PRO A 347 -24.91 -3.95 18.62
N ILE A 348 -24.32 -3.51 17.49
CA ILE A 348 -23.68 -2.19 17.38
C ILE A 348 -24.69 -1.08 17.69
N ARG A 349 -25.89 -1.12 17.09
CA ARG A 349 -26.94 -0.12 17.31
C ARG A 349 -27.36 -0.04 18.77
N ASN A 350 -27.62 -1.19 19.39
CA ASN A 350 -28.08 -1.25 20.78
C ASN A 350 -27.00 -0.74 21.75
N ASN A 351 -25.73 -1.15 21.54
CA ASN A 351 -24.61 -0.70 22.36
C ASN A 351 -24.31 0.79 22.16
N PHE A 352 -24.47 1.32 20.95
CA PHE A 352 -24.33 2.75 20.67
C PHE A 352 -25.38 3.56 21.44
N HIS A 353 -26.66 3.16 21.39
CA HIS A 353 -27.72 3.83 22.17
C HIS A 353 -27.46 3.75 23.67
N ALA A 354 -27.01 2.59 24.16
CA ALA A 354 -26.64 2.41 25.56
C ALA A 354 -25.49 3.35 25.97
N LEU A 355 -24.46 3.51 25.12
CA LEU A 355 -23.35 4.44 25.35
C LEU A 355 -23.85 5.88 25.47
N VAL A 356 -24.66 6.33 24.51
CA VAL A 356 -25.20 7.71 24.52
C VAL A 356 -26.11 7.96 25.73
N ASP A 357 -26.77 6.91 26.22
CA ASP A 357 -27.67 6.98 27.38
C ASP A 357 -26.94 6.88 28.74
N LEU A 358 -25.63 6.59 28.76
CA LEU A 358 -24.81 6.60 29.99
C LEU A 358 -24.91 7.95 30.70
N ALA A 359 -25.03 7.93 32.03
CA ALA A 359 -25.13 9.16 32.83
C ALA A 359 -23.89 10.05 32.67
N SER A 360 -22.70 9.45 32.63
CA SER A 360 -21.41 10.11 32.39
C SER A 360 -21.35 10.75 30.99
N PHE A 361 -21.82 10.05 29.96
CA PHE A 361 -21.85 10.56 28.60
C PHE A 361 -22.91 11.66 28.42
N ARG A 362 -24.10 11.53 29.00
CA ARG A 362 -25.13 12.58 28.99
C ARG A 362 -24.67 13.85 29.71
N LYS A 363 -23.94 13.72 30.82
CA LYS A 363 -23.31 14.85 31.52
C LYS A 363 -22.31 15.58 30.61
N LEU A 364 -21.51 14.83 29.86
CA LEU A 364 -20.57 15.37 28.88
C LEU A 364 -21.31 16.09 27.74
N LEU A 365 -22.34 15.47 27.18
CA LEU A 365 -23.19 16.12 26.17
C LEU A 365 -23.78 17.42 26.72
N ALA A 366 -24.28 17.45 27.95
CA ALA A 366 -24.87 18.64 28.55
C ALA A 366 -23.85 19.76 28.85
N SER A 367 -22.56 19.44 29.00
CA SER A 367 -21.52 20.44 29.31
C SER A 367 -21.08 21.26 28.09
N VAL A 368 -21.31 20.75 26.87
CA VAL A 368 -20.95 21.44 25.63
C VAL A 368 -22.04 22.47 25.25
N PRO A 369 -21.70 23.75 25.03
CA PRO A 369 -22.65 24.79 24.63
C PRO A 369 -23.40 24.44 23.34
N LEU A 370 -24.66 24.88 23.24
CA LEU A 370 -25.51 24.62 22.06
C LEU A 370 -24.89 25.13 20.76
N ASP A 371 -24.25 26.31 20.77
CA ASP A 371 -23.60 26.86 19.58
C ASP A 371 -22.45 25.95 19.10
N THR A 372 -21.66 25.41 20.03
CA THR A 372 -20.57 24.46 19.73
C THR A 372 -21.11 23.13 19.20
N LYS A 373 -22.28 22.69 19.70
CA LYS A 373 -22.96 21.50 19.16
C LYS A 373 -23.49 21.74 17.76
N ALA A 374 -24.14 22.88 17.53
CA ALA A 374 -24.73 23.24 16.25
C ALA A 374 -23.66 23.48 15.17
N GLN A 375 -22.49 23.99 15.55
CA GLN A 375 -21.34 24.17 14.66
C GLN A 375 -20.99 22.87 13.93
N GLY A 376 -21.38 22.80 12.67
CA GLY A 376 -21.06 21.68 11.81
C GLY A 376 -22.01 20.48 11.87
N LEU A 377 -23.22 20.64 12.42
CA LEU A 377 -24.33 19.68 12.26
C LEU A 377 -25.34 20.08 11.18
N ASP A 378 -25.18 21.24 10.53
CA ASP A 378 -26.07 21.77 9.49
C ASP A 378 -25.94 21.05 8.12
N ALA A 379 -25.42 19.83 8.12
CA ALA A 379 -25.16 19.05 6.91
C ALA A 379 -25.81 17.67 7.01
N PRO A 380 -26.21 17.05 5.88
CA PRO A 380 -26.66 15.66 5.85
C PRO A 380 -25.61 14.72 6.47
N ALA A 381 -26.06 13.59 7.02
CA ALA A 381 -25.21 12.60 7.67
C ALA A 381 -23.99 12.18 6.84
N GLU A 382 -24.15 12.10 5.51
CA GLU A 382 -23.08 11.76 4.57
C GLU A 382 -21.94 12.79 4.58
N ARG A 383 -22.26 14.09 4.70
CA ARG A 383 -21.27 15.17 4.82
C ARG A 383 -20.70 15.30 6.22
N LEU A 384 -21.39 14.77 7.23
CA LEU A 384 -20.84 14.70 8.60
C LEU A 384 -19.71 13.67 8.70
N ALA A 385 -19.80 12.57 7.93
CA ALA A 385 -18.73 11.56 7.87
C ALA A 385 -17.41 12.13 7.35
N GLU A 386 -17.44 13.07 6.40
CA GLU A 386 -16.24 13.76 5.87
C GLU A 386 -15.51 14.61 6.91
N ARG A 387 -16.17 14.94 8.03
CA ARG A 387 -15.62 15.75 9.12
C ARG A 387 -14.98 14.92 10.23
N LEU A 388 -15.08 13.60 10.14
CA LEU A 388 -14.46 12.68 11.09
C LEU A 388 -12.95 12.58 10.83
N ALA A 389 -12.19 12.32 11.89
CA ALA A 389 -10.75 12.43 11.89
C ALA A 389 -10.05 11.19 12.43
N SER A 390 -10.64 10.45 13.36
CA SER A 390 -9.97 9.30 13.95
C SER A 390 -9.70 8.18 12.93
N SER A 391 -8.85 7.24 13.29
CA SER A 391 -8.64 5.99 12.54
C SER A 391 -9.91 5.14 12.41
N GLU A 392 -10.94 5.41 13.22
CA GLU A 392 -12.24 4.75 13.20
C GLU A 392 -13.33 5.57 12.50
N MET A 393 -12.96 6.59 11.71
CA MET A 393 -13.92 7.41 10.98
C MET A 393 -14.93 6.59 10.17
N GLY A 394 -14.52 5.45 9.61
CA GLY A 394 -15.40 4.55 8.87
C GLY A 394 -16.47 3.89 9.76
N PHE A 395 -16.08 3.46 10.97
CA PHE A 395 -16.98 2.90 11.97
C PHE A 395 -17.95 3.96 12.49
N PHE A 396 -17.43 5.14 12.85
CA PHE A 396 -18.25 6.25 13.31
C PHE A 396 -19.20 6.78 12.24
N ALA A 397 -18.80 6.76 10.96
CA ALA A 397 -19.68 7.10 9.85
C ALA A 397 -20.90 6.17 9.77
N ASP A 398 -20.75 4.89 10.10
CA ASP A 398 -21.87 3.93 10.13
C ASP A 398 -22.84 4.24 11.29
N LEU A 399 -22.34 4.77 12.42
CA LEU A 399 -23.19 5.15 13.57
C LEU A 399 -24.12 6.32 13.26
N PHE A 400 -23.79 7.20 12.31
CA PHE A 400 -24.71 8.26 11.90
C PHE A 400 -26.05 7.72 11.39
N LYS A 401 -26.05 6.55 10.72
CA LYS A 401 -27.28 5.87 10.26
C LYS A 401 -28.06 5.20 11.40
N MET A 402 -27.45 5.10 12.58
CA MET A 402 -28.02 4.50 13.78
C MET A 402 -28.52 5.55 14.78
N ALA A 403 -28.27 6.84 14.53
CA ALA A 403 -28.65 7.95 15.40
C ALA A 403 -30.17 8.13 15.50
N ARG A 404 -30.66 8.38 16.72
CA ARG A 404 -32.07 8.66 17.03
C ARG A 404 -32.46 10.14 16.86
N GLY A 405 -31.47 11.04 16.88
CA GLY A 405 -31.69 12.48 16.80
C GLY A 405 -30.37 13.28 16.89
N PRO A 406 -30.45 14.62 17.05
CA PRO A 406 -29.29 15.51 17.02
C PRO A 406 -28.22 15.23 18.10
N ASP A 407 -28.62 14.83 19.30
CA ASP A 407 -27.67 14.49 20.37
C ASP A 407 -26.85 13.23 20.03
N ASP A 408 -27.47 12.21 19.42
CA ASP A 408 -26.76 11.03 18.94
C ASP A 408 -25.80 11.39 17.79
N LEU A 409 -26.18 12.30 16.87
CA LEU A 409 -25.28 12.78 15.81
C LEU A 409 -24.07 13.51 16.40
N PHE A 410 -24.29 14.37 17.40
CA PHE A 410 -23.18 15.04 18.10
C PHE A 410 -22.33 14.05 18.91
N ALA A 411 -22.95 13.02 19.50
CA ALA A 411 -22.25 11.96 20.22
C ALA A 411 -21.22 11.26 19.33
N VAL A 412 -21.57 10.95 18.07
CA VAL A 412 -20.63 10.34 17.11
C VAL A 412 -19.39 11.23 16.92
N ARG A 413 -19.57 12.54 16.74
CA ARG A 413 -18.45 13.49 16.59
C ARG A 413 -17.59 13.57 17.86
N LEU A 414 -18.23 13.54 19.02
CA LEU A 414 -17.53 13.60 20.29
C LEU A 414 -16.70 12.32 20.54
N LEU A 415 -17.25 11.15 20.20
CA LEU A 415 -16.53 9.88 20.24
C LEU A 415 -15.32 9.87 19.29
N ASP A 416 -15.50 10.38 18.08
CA ASP A 416 -14.40 10.53 17.11
C ASP A 416 -13.29 11.43 17.63
N VAL A 417 -13.63 12.56 18.26
CA VAL A 417 -12.65 13.45 18.89
C VAL A 417 -11.96 12.83 20.10
N MET A 418 -12.70 12.09 20.93
CA MET A 418 -12.11 11.36 22.06
C MET A 418 -11.06 10.36 21.59
N LEU A 419 -11.35 9.64 20.50
CA LEU A 419 -10.41 8.70 19.90
C LEU A 419 -9.25 9.39 19.18
N GLU A 420 -9.51 10.47 18.43
CA GLU A 420 -8.44 11.27 17.81
C GLU A 420 -7.42 11.75 18.85
N ARG A 421 -7.90 12.17 20.03
CA ARG A 421 -7.04 12.59 21.15
C ARG A 421 -6.19 11.44 21.68
N GLU A 422 -6.76 10.25 21.84
CA GLU A 422 -6.02 9.06 22.27
C GLU A 422 -4.93 8.69 21.26
N GLU A 423 -5.27 8.66 19.97
CA GLU A 423 -4.30 8.45 18.88
C GLU A 423 -3.19 9.50 18.88
N GLN A 424 -3.53 10.77 19.12
CA GLN A 424 -2.55 11.86 19.17
C GLN A 424 -1.59 11.67 20.35
N HIS A 425 -2.09 11.21 21.50
CA HIS A 425 -1.27 10.90 22.67
C HIS A 425 -0.33 9.72 22.41
N GLU A 426 -0.85 8.63 21.83
CA GLU A 426 -0.04 7.46 21.44
C GLU A 426 1.04 7.83 20.42
N PHE A 427 0.68 8.63 19.41
CA PHE A 427 1.60 9.13 18.41
C PHE A 427 2.70 9.98 19.05
N GLY A 428 2.33 10.92 19.94
CA GLY A 428 3.28 11.74 20.70
C GLY A 428 4.26 10.89 21.51
N ALA A 429 3.76 9.89 22.24
CA ALA A 429 4.60 8.96 23.00
C ALA A 429 5.52 8.10 22.11
N ALA A 430 5.07 7.75 20.90
CA ALA A 430 5.93 7.07 19.92
C ALA A 430 7.04 7.99 19.38
N VAL A 431 6.72 9.26 19.11
CA VAL A 431 7.71 10.28 18.70
C VAL A 431 8.73 10.53 19.80
N GLU A 432 8.31 10.64 21.05
CA GLU A 432 9.21 10.80 22.20
C GLU A 432 10.16 9.61 22.31
N ARG A 433 9.65 8.38 22.28
CA ARG A 433 10.50 7.16 22.29
C ARG A 433 11.44 7.08 21.10
N PHE A 434 11.00 7.50 19.91
CA PHE A 434 11.85 7.60 18.73
C PHE A 434 13.02 8.55 18.96
N VAL A 435 12.73 9.75 19.47
CA VAL A 435 13.70 10.79 19.77
C VAL A 435 14.69 10.30 20.84
N GLU A 436 14.20 9.70 21.93
CA GLU A 436 15.04 9.14 23.00
C GLU A 436 15.97 8.04 22.47
N MET A 437 15.46 7.13 21.65
CA MET A 437 16.24 6.05 21.04
C MET A 437 17.32 6.62 20.12
N CYS A 438 17.00 7.59 19.28
CA CYS A 438 17.95 8.22 18.37
C CYS A 438 19.01 9.04 19.12
N SER A 439 18.61 9.81 20.14
CA SER A 439 19.54 10.58 20.98
C SER A 439 20.50 9.66 21.72
N GLY A 440 19.97 8.64 22.39
CA GLY A 440 20.78 7.66 23.11
C GLY A 440 21.72 6.88 22.19
N SER A 441 21.30 6.63 20.94
CA SER A 441 22.16 6.04 19.90
C SER A 441 23.36 6.92 19.57
N LEU A 442 23.14 8.21 19.30
CA LEU A 442 24.21 9.15 18.98
C LEU A 442 25.15 9.39 20.17
N GLU A 443 24.60 9.53 21.38
CA GLU A 443 25.39 9.69 22.61
C GLU A 443 26.30 8.49 22.88
N ALA A 444 25.84 7.28 22.55
CA ALA A 444 26.61 6.05 22.65
C ALA A 444 27.61 5.84 21.49
N GLY A 445 27.70 6.78 20.53
CA GLY A 445 28.54 6.65 19.33
C GLY A 445 28.00 5.66 18.28
N GLY A 446 26.72 5.32 18.38
CA GLY A 446 25.96 4.56 17.40
C GLY A 446 25.56 5.40 16.19
N ARG A 447 25.04 4.73 15.17
CA ARG A 447 24.58 5.33 13.91
C ARG A 447 23.08 5.12 13.73
N LEU A 448 22.44 6.05 13.02
CA LEU A 448 21.03 5.97 12.67
C LEU A 448 20.88 5.49 11.22
N PHE A 449 20.52 4.23 11.01
CA PHE A 449 20.28 3.64 9.69
C PHE A 449 18.79 3.70 9.34
N VAL A 450 18.47 4.15 8.13
CA VAL A 450 17.12 4.05 7.58
C VAL A 450 17.10 2.99 6.49
N ILE A 451 16.52 1.83 6.80
CA ILE A 451 16.47 0.67 5.90
C ILE A 451 15.11 0.66 5.18
N CYS A 452 15.14 0.74 3.85
CA CYS A 452 13.95 0.86 3.02
C CYS A 452 14.25 0.53 1.55
N CYS A 453 13.21 0.38 0.73
CA CYS A 453 13.31 0.06 -0.70
C CYS A 453 12.42 1.02 -1.54
N GLY A 454 12.77 1.20 -2.82
CA GLY A 454 11.94 1.93 -3.79
C GLY A 454 11.69 3.39 -3.39
N SER A 455 10.45 3.87 -3.56
CA SER A 455 10.05 5.24 -3.18
C SER A 455 10.35 5.58 -1.72
N SER A 456 10.28 4.60 -0.80
CA SER A 456 10.63 4.83 0.60
C SER A 456 12.12 5.15 0.81
N TYR A 457 13.01 4.58 -0.03
CA TYR A 457 14.42 4.94 -0.04
C TYR A 457 14.66 6.37 -0.50
N HIS A 458 13.89 6.85 -1.49
CA HIS A 458 13.95 8.25 -1.89
C HIS A 458 13.46 9.19 -0.78
N ALA A 459 12.37 8.84 -0.09
CA ALA A 459 11.90 9.61 1.07
C ALA A 459 12.95 9.65 2.19
N ALA A 460 13.62 8.52 2.47
CA ALA A 460 14.72 8.46 3.44
C ALA A 460 15.91 9.33 3.03
N LYS A 461 16.25 9.40 1.74
CA LYS A 461 17.29 10.32 1.23
C LYS A 461 16.93 11.79 1.46
N ALA A 462 15.66 12.16 1.33
CA ALA A 462 15.21 13.50 1.70
C ALA A 462 15.22 13.69 3.23
N ALA A 463 14.88 12.66 4.01
CA ALA A 463 14.96 12.71 5.47
C ALA A 463 16.37 13.01 5.99
N ALA A 464 17.41 12.48 5.33
CA ALA A 464 18.79 12.80 5.68
C ALA A 464 19.11 14.30 5.54
N LEU A 465 18.52 14.98 4.53
CA LEU A 465 18.59 16.43 4.42
C LEU A 465 17.89 17.12 5.59
N PHE A 466 16.68 16.68 5.95
CA PHE A 466 15.91 17.28 7.05
C PHE A 466 16.62 17.15 8.40
N PHE A 467 17.14 15.96 8.73
CA PHE A 467 17.85 15.74 9.99
C PHE A 467 19.18 16.50 10.04
N ASN A 468 19.89 16.61 8.92
CA ASN A 468 21.11 17.40 8.85
C ASN A 468 20.83 18.91 9.03
N GLU A 469 19.85 19.47 8.30
CA GLU A 469 19.55 20.90 8.34
C GLU A 469 18.86 21.35 9.63
N LEU A 470 17.91 20.55 10.13
CA LEU A 470 17.10 20.96 11.29
C LEU A 470 17.71 20.54 12.62
N ALA A 471 18.31 19.35 12.68
CA ALA A 471 18.75 18.73 13.93
C ALA A 471 20.27 18.54 14.03
N HIS A 472 21.04 18.95 13.02
CA HIS A 472 22.50 18.76 12.97
C HIS A 472 22.90 17.29 13.22
N ALA A 473 22.13 16.34 12.66
CA ALA A 473 22.27 14.92 12.93
C ALA A 473 22.42 14.11 11.64
N GLU A 474 23.30 13.10 11.68
CA GLU A 474 23.50 12.16 10.60
C GLU A 474 22.39 11.10 10.60
N LEU A 475 21.78 10.91 9.44
CA LEU A 475 20.85 9.83 9.14
C LEU A 475 21.38 9.13 7.88
N ILE A 476 21.47 7.80 7.89
CA ILE A 476 22.07 7.01 6.81
C ILE A 476 20.98 6.21 6.08
N PRO A 477 20.43 6.70 4.95
CA PRO A 477 19.53 5.95 4.11
C PRO A 477 20.28 4.85 3.39
N ILE A 478 19.81 3.61 3.48
CA ILE A 478 20.53 2.48 2.91
C ILE A 478 19.60 1.35 2.45
N LEU A 479 19.91 0.77 1.30
CA LEU A 479 19.18 -0.39 0.79
C LEU A 479 19.59 -1.66 1.57
N PRO A 480 18.70 -2.65 1.78
CA PRO A 480 19.01 -3.87 2.53
C PRO A 480 20.25 -4.63 2.05
N GLY A 481 20.41 -4.77 0.73
CA GLY A 481 21.58 -5.44 0.14
C GLY A 481 22.87 -4.65 0.37
N GLU A 482 22.82 -3.32 0.27
CA GLU A 482 23.95 -2.44 0.54
C GLU A 482 24.33 -2.49 2.02
N PHE A 483 23.36 -2.51 2.93
CA PHE A 483 23.63 -2.68 4.36
C PHE A 483 24.39 -3.98 4.64
N ARG A 484 23.96 -5.09 4.04
CA ARG A 484 24.65 -6.38 4.16
C ARG A 484 26.08 -6.30 3.67
N GLY A 485 26.33 -5.66 2.53
CA GLY A 485 27.66 -5.53 1.94
C GLY A 485 28.58 -4.55 2.66
N GLN A 486 28.05 -3.42 3.13
CA GLN A 486 28.84 -2.28 3.61
C GLN A 486 28.93 -2.22 5.14
N TYR A 487 27.89 -2.66 5.87
CA TYR A 487 27.78 -2.39 7.31
C TYR A 487 27.58 -3.63 8.20
N SER A 488 27.06 -4.76 7.71
CA SER A 488 26.73 -5.94 8.55
C SER A 488 27.83 -6.38 9.51
N ARG A 489 29.08 -6.48 9.02
CA ARG A 489 30.25 -6.87 9.82
C ARG A 489 30.74 -5.75 10.76
N SER A 490 30.34 -4.51 10.52
CA SER A 490 30.69 -3.33 11.31
C SER A 490 29.56 -2.83 12.23
N LEU A 491 28.47 -3.60 12.38
CA LEU A 491 27.34 -3.27 13.25
C LEU A 491 27.83 -3.02 14.68
N ARG A 492 27.33 -1.98 15.36
CA ARG A 492 27.78 -1.58 16.70
C ARG A 492 26.67 -1.80 17.74
N HIS A 493 27.07 -1.90 19.01
CA HIS A 493 26.12 -1.66 20.09
C HIS A 493 25.70 -0.19 20.05
N GLY A 494 24.41 0.08 20.23
CA GLY A 494 23.85 1.42 20.18
C GLY A 494 23.48 1.90 18.78
N ASP A 495 23.74 1.16 17.70
CA ASP A 495 23.17 1.50 16.37
C ASP A 495 21.63 1.43 16.43
N THR A 496 20.94 2.31 15.71
CA THR A 496 19.48 2.34 15.61
C THR A 496 19.04 2.14 14.17
N PHE A 497 18.05 1.27 13.98
CA PHE A 497 17.45 0.93 12.70
C PHE A 497 16.05 1.51 12.61
N ILE A 498 15.82 2.30 11.58
CA ILE A 498 14.52 2.87 11.22
C ILE A 498 14.06 2.17 9.94
N ALA A 499 13.21 1.16 10.10
CA ALA A 499 12.63 0.42 8.98
C ALA A 499 11.41 1.16 8.42
N VAL A 500 11.42 1.48 7.13
CA VAL A 500 10.31 2.22 6.48
C VAL A 500 9.66 1.37 5.41
N SER A 501 8.38 1.08 5.57
CA SER A 501 7.62 0.26 4.62
C SER A 501 6.13 0.62 4.65
N GLN A 502 5.54 0.86 3.48
CA GLN A 502 4.09 1.10 3.40
C GLN A 502 3.31 -0.12 3.91
N SER A 503 3.64 -1.32 3.43
CA SER A 503 2.94 -2.56 3.79
C SER A 503 3.35 -3.09 5.16
N GLY A 504 4.58 -2.80 5.60
CA GLY A 504 5.19 -3.38 6.78
C GLY A 504 5.61 -4.85 6.61
N GLU A 505 5.53 -5.37 5.38
CA GLU A 505 5.78 -6.78 5.02
C GLU A 505 6.96 -6.93 4.04
N THR A 506 7.77 -5.89 3.87
CA THR A 506 8.90 -5.93 2.93
C THR A 506 9.95 -6.92 3.41
N LYS A 507 10.03 -8.08 2.75
CA LYS A 507 10.90 -9.21 3.14
C LYS A 507 12.36 -8.81 3.36
N ASP A 508 12.95 -8.03 2.45
CA ASP A 508 14.35 -7.62 2.58
C ASP A 508 14.62 -6.83 3.87
N LEU A 509 13.66 -6.03 4.34
CA LEU A 509 13.75 -5.30 5.62
C LEU A 509 13.64 -6.25 6.79
N ILE A 510 12.65 -7.16 6.75
CA ILE A 510 12.43 -8.17 7.78
C ILE A 510 13.67 -9.06 7.93
N ASP A 511 14.26 -9.49 6.82
CA ASP A 511 15.45 -10.35 6.84
C ASP A 511 16.67 -9.60 7.39
N VAL A 512 16.88 -8.33 7.04
CA VAL A 512 17.95 -7.52 7.65
C VAL A 512 17.73 -7.35 9.15
N LEU A 513 16.49 -7.11 9.60
CA LEU A 513 16.20 -7.03 11.03
C LEU A 513 16.39 -8.38 11.74
N ASN A 514 16.04 -9.49 11.10
CA ASN A 514 16.33 -10.84 11.61
C ASN A 514 17.84 -11.06 11.76
N ASP A 515 18.65 -10.68 10.76
CA ASP A 515 20.12 -10.75 10.81
C ASP A 515 20.67 -9.90 11.97
N VAL A 516 20.14 -8.68 12.13
CA VAL A 516 20.51 -7.76 13.21
C VAL A 516 20.14 -8.32 14.59
N ILE A 517 18.96 -8.89 14.75
CA ILE A 517 18.51 -9.54 16.00
C ILE A 517 19.38 -10.77 16.30
N ALA A 518 19.64 -11.62 15.31
CA ALA A 518 20.45 -12.83 15.44
C ALA A 518 21.91 -12.52 15.80
N SER A 519 22.41 -11.32 15.46
CA SER A 519 23.75 -10.88 15.86
C SER A 519 23.95 -10.72 17.37
N GLY A 520 22.86 -10.64 18.15
CA GLY A 520 22.90 -10.43 19.61
C GLY A 520 23.31 -9.01 20.04
N LYS A 521 23.53 -8.08 19.09
CA LYS A 521 23.89 -6.70 19.41
C LYS A 521 22.66 -5.93 19.91
N LYS A 522 22.90 -5.02 20.86
CA LYS A 522 21.88 -4.11 21.38
C LYS A 522 21.69 -2.99 20.38
N VAL A 523 20.64 -3.08 19.59
CA VAL A 523 20.28 -2.13 18.53
C VAL A 523 18.86 -1.63 18.72
N GLY A 524 18.66 -0.32 18.57
CA GLY A 524 17.33 0.26 18.56
C GLY A 524 16.58 -0.13 17.28
N ARG A 525 15.28 -0.37 17.36
CA ARG A 525 14.46 -0.77 16.20
C ARG A 525 13.16 0.02 16.17
N VAL A 526 13.01 0.85 15.14
CA VAL A 526 11.86 1.69 14.87
C VAL A 526 11.21 1.24 13.55
N ALA A 527 9.89 1.15 13.51
CA ALA A 527 9.12 0.97 12.28
C ALA A 527 8.35 2.25 11.94
N ILE A 528 8.47 2.73 10.71
CA ILE A 528 7.58 3.73 10.12
C ILE A 528 6.75 3.01 9.05
N VAL A 529 5.48 2.76 9.37
CA VAL A 529 4.62 1.91 8.54
C VAL A 529 3.21 2.47 8.38
N ASN A 530 2.52 2.12 7.30
CA ASN A 530 1.10 2.45 7.16
C ASN A 530 0.20 1.38 7.79
N ASN A 531 0.58 0.10 7.66
CA ASN A 531 -0.11 -1.00 8.34
C ASN A 531 0.56 -1.32 9.69
N VAL A 532 -0.05 -0.88 10.79
CA VAL A 532 0.45 -1.12 12.16
C VAL A 532 0.28 -2.56 12.63
N ASN A 533 -0.52 -3.39 11.94
CA ASN A 533 -0.69 -4.81 12.24
C ASN A 533 0.30 -5.71 11.46
N SER A 534 1.28 -5.10 10.81
CA SER A 534 2.28 -5.80 10.00
C SER A 534 3.37 -6.47 10.84
N THR A 535 4.10 -7.42 10.25
CA THR A 535 5.22 -8.09 10.91
C THR A 535 6.27 -7.10 11.42
N LEU A 536 6.62 -6.06 10.65
CA LEU A 536 7.58 -5.05 11.12
C LEU A 536 7.12 -4.34 12.40
N ALA A 537 5.84 -3.96 12.47
CA ALA A 537 5.29 -3.25 13.62
C ALA A 537 5.05 -4.14 14.84
N GLN A 538 4.55 -5.36 14.62
CA GLN A 538 4.12 -6.25 15.72
C GLN A 538 5.26 -7.10 16.29
N GLU A 539 6.24 -7.49 15.46
CA GLU A 539 7.22 -8.50 15.84
C GLU A 539 8.67 -8.02 15.84
N LYS A 540 9.02 -6.99 15.05
CA LYS A 540 10.43 -6.63 14.78
C LYS A 540 10.88 -5.35 15.46
N CYS A 541 9.99 -4.39 15.69
CA CYS A 541 10.34 -3.06 16.17
C CYS A 541 9.76 -2.74 17.55
N GLU A 542 10.46 -1.89 18.29
CA GLU A 542 10.12 -1.46 19.66
C GLU A 542 9.29 -0.18 19.66
N VAL A 543 9.50 0.66 18.65
CA VAL A 543 8.78 1.92 18.42
C VAL A 543 8.12 1.83 17.05
N VAL A 544 6.84 2.19 16.98
CA VAL A 544 6.07 2.18 15.72
C VAL A 544 5.47 3.57 15.51
N ILE A 545 5.72 4.16 14.34
CA ILE A 545 5.19 5.46 13.93
C ILE A 545 4.27 5.22 12.72
N PRO A 546 2.96 5.48 12.83
CA PRO A 546 2.02 5.29 11.74
C PRO A 546 2.12 6.39 10.68
N LEU A 547 2.17 6.01 9.40
CA LEU A 547 2.19 6.94 8.25
C LEU A 547 0.84 7.62 7.98
N ARG A 548 -0.27 7.00 8.38
CA ARG A 548 -1.64 7.54 8.23
C ARG A 548 -2.02 7.97 6.80
N CYS A 549 -1.54 7.26 5.77
CA CYS A 549 -1.87 7.59 4.36
C CYS A 549 -3.11 6.86 3.82
N GLY A 550 -3.76 6.02 4.64
CA GLY A 550 -4.87 5.18 4.22
C GLY A 550 -4.43 4.07 3.23
N PRO A 551 -5.36 3.22 2.75
CA PRO A 551 -5.04 2.18 1.77
C PRO A 551 -4.49 2.77 0.48
N GLU A 552 -3.38 2.24 -0.04
CA GLU A 552 -2.79 2.64 -1.32
C GLU A 552 -2.92 1.45 -2.27
N ILE A 553 -3.70 1.64 -3.34
CA ILE A 553 -4.08 0.63 -4.33
C ILE A 553 -3.27 0.79 -5.62
N ALA A 554 -2.88 2.03 -5.98
CA ALA A 554 -2.01 2.21 -7.12
C ALA A 554 -0.66 1.48 -6.89
N VAL A 555 -0.15 0.83 -7.95
CA VAL A 555 1.14 0.14 -7.88
C VAL A 555 2.28 1.13 -7.60
N PRO A 556 2.37 2.27 -8.31
CA PRO A 556 3.35 3.30 -7.99
C PRO A 556 2.94 4.05 -6.72
N ALA A 557 3.82 4.08 -5.72
CA ALA A 557 3.62 4.88 -4.51
C ALA A 557 3.45 6.38 -4.84
N THR A 558 2.48 7.04 -4.19
CA THR A 558 2.19 8.47 -4.36
C THR A 558 2.00 9.14 -3.00
N LYS A 559 0.83 8.98 -2.39
CA LYS A 559 0.50 9.54 -1.07
C LYS A 559 1.35 8.97 0.05
N SER A 560 1.76 7.71 -0.04
CA SER A 560 2.67 7.15 0.96
C SER A 560 4.05 7.83 0.95
N PHE A 561 4.57 8.22 -0.22
CA PHE A 561 5.81 9.00 -0.32
C PHE A 561 5.66 10.38 0.33
N MET A 562 4.58 11.11 0.03
CA MET A 562 4.35 12.43 0.63
C MET A 562 4.10 12.38 2.14
N ASN A 563 3.38 11.36 2.63
CA ASN A 563 3.22 11.14 4.05
C ASN A 563 4.55 10.80 4.74
N GLN A 564 5.41 9.99 4.13
CA GLN A 564 6.76 9.73 4.64
C GLN A 564 7.58 11.02 4.74
N MET A 565 7.53 11.89 3.72
CA MET A 565 8.19 13.20 3.74
C MET A 565 7.70 14.07 4.91
N ALA A 566 6.38 14.16 5.11
CA ALA A 566 5.78 14.91 6.21
C ALA A 566 6.13 14.32 7.59
N THR A 567 6.07 13.00 7.74
CA THR A 567 6.47 12.30 8.96
C THR A 567 7.94 12.55 9.29
N PHE A 568 8.84 12.36 8.33
CA PHE A 568 10.27 12.61 8.56
C PHE A 568 10.59 14.05 8.91
N TYR A 569 9.93 15.01 8.26
CA TYR A 569 10.09 16.42 8.59
C TYR A 569 9.61 16.73 10.02
N GLY A 570 8.45 16.20 10.43
CA GLY A 570 7.96 16.32 11.81
C GLY A 570 8.89 15.67 12.83
N LEU A 571 9.42 14.47 12.54
CA LEU A 571 10.40 13.80 13.40
C LEU A 571 11.71 14.57 13.51
N ALA A 572 12.19 15.17 12.43
CA ALA A 572 13.39 16.00 12.44
C ALA A 572 13.18 17.25 13.33
N LEU A 573 12.00 17.89 13.27
CA LEU A 573 11.66 19.01 14.16
C LEU A 573 11.59 18.57 15.64
N SER A 574 10.95 17.44 15.93
CA SER A 574 10.91 16.90 17.30
C SER A 574 12.29 16.51 17.81
N PHE A 575 13.15 15.95 16.95
CA PHE A 575 14.52 15.60 17.31
C PHE A 575 15.38 16.85 17.57
N ALA A 576 15.31 17.86 16.70
CA ALA A 576 15.96 19.14 16.88
C ALA A 576 15.52 19.84 18.18
N GLN A 577 14.22 19.84 18.47
CA GLN A 577 13.66 20.38 19.71
C GLN A 577 14.29 19.70 20.93
N ARG A 578 14.41 18.37 20.93
CA ARG A 578 15.06 17.65 22.03
C ARG A 578 16.53 18.02 22.19
N ARG A 579 17.28 18.14 21.10
CA ARG A 579 18.71 18.55 21.17
C ARG A 579 18.88 19.92 21.80
N VAL A 580 17.94 20.82 21.53
CA VAL A 580 17.89 22.16 22.10
C VAL A 580 17.49 22.16 23.58
N ASP A 581 16.52 21.34 23.95
CA ASP A 581 16.00 21.27 25.33
C ASP A 581 17.02 20.61 26.27
N ASP A 582 17.70 19.58 25.80
CA ASP A 582 18.75 18.86 26.53
C ASP A 582 20.14 19.53 26.41
N ALA A 583 20.22 20.67 25.71
CA ALA A 583 21.46 21.42 25.46
C ALA A 583 22.60 20.56 24.88
N LEU A 584 22.28 19.69 23.92
CA LEU A 584 23.22 18.79 23.23
C LEU A 584 24.07 19.49 22.15
N LEU A 585 23.94 20.80 22.02
CA LEU A 585 24.68 21.66 21.08
C LEU A 585 25.20 22.90 21.81
N PRO A 586 26.22 23.60 21.28
CA PRO A 586 26.68 24.87 21.82
C PRO A 586 25.54 25.88 22.03
N ALA A 587 25.66 26.74 23.06
CA ALA A 587 24.58 27.63 23.47
C ALA A 587 24.09 28.58 22.36
N GLU A 588 24.99 29.07 21.51
CA GLU A 588 24.66 29.94 20.37
C GLU A 588 23.86 29.18 19.30
N GLU A 589 24.29 27.96 18.94
CA GLU A 589 23.57 27.08 18.01
C GLU A 589 22.17 26.73 18.56
N CYS A 590 22.07 26.41 19.85
CA CYS A 590 20.77 26.17 20.50
C CYS A 590 19.84 27.40 20.40
N ALA A 591 20.37 28.61 20.54
CA ALA A 591 19.57 29.84 20.47
C ALA A 591 19.11 30.15 19.03
N GLU A 592 19.94 29.89 18.03
CA GLU A 592 19.56 29.99 16.62
C GLU A 592 18.52 28.93 16.24
N MET A 593 18.78 27.68 16.58
CA MET A 593 17.90 26.54 16.32
C MET A 593 16.52 26.75 16.97
N ARG A 594 16.44 27.26 18.22
CA ARG A 594 15.14 27.62 18.85
C ARG A 594 14.32 28.58 18.00
N ARG A 595 14.95 29.63 17.46
CA ARG A 595 14.25 30.63 16.65
C ARG A 595 13.76 30.03 15.34
N GLU A 596 14.59 29.23 14.68
CA GLU A 596 14.19 28.55 13.45
C GLU A 596 13.06 27.55 13.72
N LEU A 597 13.18 26.71 14.76
CA LEU A 597 12.17 25.73 15.12
C LEU A 597 10.82 26.37 15.39
N ALA A 598 10.76 27.47 16.13
CA ALA A 598 9.52 28.21 16.37
C ALA A 598 8.83 28.60 15.05
N ALA A 599 9.59 29.14 14.09
CA ALA A 599 9.07 29.52 12.78
C ALA A 599 8.67 28.31 11.91
N ARG A 600 9.38 27.17 12.01
CA ARG A 600 9.03 25.93 11.29
C ARG A 600 7.76 25.29 11.85
N TRP A 601 7.61 25.24 13.17
CA TRP A 601 6.42 24.74 13.86
C TRP A 601 5.17 25.56 13.52
N GLU A 602 5.29 26.88 13.45
CA GLU A 602 4.21 27.78 13.02
C GLU A 602 3.76 27.52 11.58
N LYS A 603 4.70 27.18 10.68
CA LYS A 603 4.43 26.95 9.25
C LYS A 603 4.00 25.52 8.92
N LEU A 604 4.27 24.54 9.78
CA LEU A 604 3.95 23.13 9.53
C LEU A 604 2.46 22.90 9.18
N PRO A 605 1.47 23.53 9.85
CA PRO A 605 0.05 23.46 9.47
C PRO A 605 -0.28 23.90 8.03
N ASN A 606 0.59 24.70 7.39
CA ASN A 606 0.35 25.22 6.04
C ASN A 606 0.72 24.21 4.95
N LEU A 607 1.42 23.12 5.28
CA LEU A 607 1.90 22.13 4.30
C LEU A 607 0.79 21.57 3.39
N PRO A 608 -0.40 21.17 3.90
CA PRO A 608 -1.50 20.73 3.04
C PRO A 608 -1.95 21.81 2.06
N ALA A 609 -2.09 23.06 2.51
CA ALA A 609 -2.50 24.17 1.64
C ALA A 609 -1.47 24.45 0.54
N LEU A 610 -0.18 24.31 0.83
CA LEU A 610 0.89 24.42 -0.17
C LEU A 610 0.83 23.31 -1.22
N LEU A 611 0.49 22.08 -0.81
CA LEU A 611 0.28 20.98 -1.76
C LEU A 611 -0.89 21.24 -2.69
N ARG A 612 -2.03 21.69 -2.13
CA ARG A 612 -3.19 22.08 -2.92
C ARG A 612 -2.86 23.19 -3.92
N ALA A 613 -2.20 24.25 -3.44
CA ALA A 613 -1.77 25.35 -4.30
C ALA A 613 -0.80 24.88 -5.41
N THR A 614 0.04 23.89 -5.12
CA THR A 614 0.94 23.29 -6.13
C THR A 614 0.14 22.57 -7.20
N PHE A 615 -0.81 21.71 -6.86
CA PHE A 615 -1.69 21.07 -7.84
C PHE A 615 -2.45 22.08 -8.68
N ASP A 616 -3.10 23.05 -8.05
CA ASP A 616 -3.93 24.04 -8.73
C ASP A 616 -3.12 24.96 -9.66
N SER A 617 -1.83 25.18 -9.37
CA SER A 617 -0.98 26.10 -10.15
C SER A 617 -0.10 25.42 -11.20
N THR A 618 0.14 24.11 -11.10
CA THR A 618 1.11 23.42 -11.97
C THR A 618 0.48 22.52 -13.02
N GLU A 619 -0.82 22.22 -12.93
CA GLU A 619 -1.50 21.30 -13.85
C GLU A 619 -1.33 21.67 -15.35
N PRO A 620 -1.49 22.94 -15.79
CA PRO A 620 -1.30 23.29 -17.20
C PRO A 620 0.15 23.10 -17.69
N ASP A 621 1.12 23.40 -16.83
CA ASP A 621 2.55 23.27 -17.14
C ASP A 621 2.97 21.79 -17.20
N ILE A 622 2.43 20.96 -16.30
CA ILE A 622 2.65 19.51 -16.29
C ILE A 622 2.06 18.87 -17.54
N GLU A 623 0.84 19.24 -17.93
CA GLU A 623 0.20 18.73 -19.15
C GLU A 623 1.02 19.11 -20.40
N SER A 624 1.45 20.36 -20.48
CA SER A 624 2.32 20.85 -21.56
C SER A 624 3.64 20.08 -21.61
N ALA A 625 4.28 19.85 -20.46
CA ALA A 625 5.51 19.07 -20.38
C ALA A 625 5.28 17.60 -20.78
N ALA A 626 4.18 16.98 -20.35
CA ALA A 626 3.84 15.61 -20.70
C ALA A 626 3.67 15.44 -22.22
N GLN A 627 2.96 16.37 -22.88
CA GLN A 627 2.79 16.36 -24.35
C GLN A 627 4.11 16.49 -25.12
N LEU A 628 5.10 17.19 -24.57
CA LEU A 628 6.43 17.32 -25.18
C LEU A 628 7.33 16.09 -24.93
N LEU A 629 7.09 15.37 -23.82
CA LEU A 629 7.99 14.36 -23.30
C LEU A 629 7.51 12.91 -23.51
N TYR A 630 6.22 12.66 -23.74
CA TYR A 630 5.68 11.28 -23.72
C TYR A 630 6.31 10.33 -24.75
N LEU A 631 6.71 10.83 -25.92
CA LEU A 631 7.43 10.05 -26.95
C LEU A 631 8.94 10.03 -26.78
N ARG A 632 9.50 10.71 -25.77
CA ARG A 632 10.95 10.78 -25.60
C ARG A 632 11.48 9.44 -25.10
N PRO A 633 12.46 8.83 -25.78
CA PRO A 633 12.94 7.49 -25.41
C PRO A 633 13.63 7.49 -24.05
N SER A 634 14.18 8.63 -23.63
CA SER A 634 14.83 8.78 -22.34
C SER A 634 14.70 10.20 -21.77
N MET A 635 14.69 10.30 -20.44
CA MET A 635 14.58 11.53 -19.67
C MET A 635 15.60 11.55 -18.52
N HIS A 636 16.27 12.68 -18.31
CA HIS A 636 17.21 12.85 -17.19
C HIS A 636 16.72 13.99 -16.29
N LEU A 637 16.40 13.68 -15.05
CA LEU A 637 15.94 14.63 -14.04
C LEU A 637 17.12 14.98 -13.15
N LEU A 638 17.54 16.25 -13.16
CA LEU A 638 18.70 16.73 -12.41
C LEU A 638 18.24 17.57 -11.24
N ALA A 639 18.77 17.30 -10.04
CA ALA A 639 18.57 18.19 -8.90
C ALA A 639 19.78 18.20 -7.96
N THR A 640 20.05 19.35 -7.36
CA THR A 640 21.09 19.54 -6.35
C THR A 640 20.45 19.71 -4.98
N ARG A 641 21.04 19.09 -3.95
CA ARG A 641 20.48 18.91 -2.58
C ARG A 641 19.22 18.04 -2.49
N ILE A 642 18.28 18.18 -3.42
CA ILE A 642 17.01 17.45 -3.46
C ILE A 642 17.00 16.32 -4.51
N SER A 643 18.16 15.70 -4.76
CA SER A 643 18.29 14.59 -5.73
C SER A 643 17.37 13.40 -5.43
N ALA A 644 16.89 13.28 -4.19
CA ALA A 644 15.83 12.36 -3.79
C ALA A 644 14.53 12.55 -4.61
N VAL A 645 14.09 13.80 -4.81
CA VAL A 645 12.87 14.14 -5.56
C VAL A 645 13.05 13.82 -7.05
N ALA A 646 14.21 14.15 -7.62
CA ALA A 646 14.53 13.82 -9.01
C ALA A 646 14.53 12.30 -9.25
N ARG A 647 15.08 11.52 -8.32
CA ARG A 647 15.06 10.05 -8.37
C ARG A 647 13.66 9.48 -8.24
N GLU A 648 12.82 10.07 -7.39
CA GLU A 648 11.42 9.67 -7.28
C GLU A 648 10.63 9.95 -8.55
N GLY A 649 10.74 11.16 -9.12
CA GLY A 649 10.09 11.50 -10.39
C GLY A 649 10.51 10.57 -11.53
N ALA A 650 11.81 10.27 -11.64
CA ALA A 650 12.33 9.31 -12.61
C ALA A 650 11.80 7.89 -12.37
N LEU A 651 11.62 7.47 -11.11
CA LEU A 651 11.02 6.18 -10.79
C LEU A 651 9.55 6.14 -11.20
N LYS A 652 8.74 7.17 -10.91
CA LYS A 652 7.32 7.22 -11.32
C LYS A 652 7.15 7.13 -12.83
N ILE A 653 7.96 7.85 -13.60
CA ILE A 653 7.94 7.80 -15.06
C ILE A 653 8.23 6.37 -15.55
N ARG A 654 9.29 5.73 -15.03
CA ARG A 654 9.64 4.34 -15.40
C ARG A 654 8.56 3.34 -15.01
N GLU A 655 7.90 3.51 -13.87
CA GLU A 655 6.87 2.60 -13.39
C GLU A 655 5.55 2.69 -14.17
N VAL A 656 5.21 3.88 -14.68
CA VAL A 656 3.89 4.14 -15.29
C VAL A 656 3.93 4.05 -16.81
N VAL A 657 4.87 4.75 -17.46
CA VAL A 657 4.91 4.87 -18.93
C VAL A 657 6.08 4.11 -19.57
N LEU A 658 6.95 3.51 -18.74
CA LEU A 658 8.07 2.65 -19.16
C LEU A 658 9.18 3.38 -19.95
N ASN A 659 9.13 4.71 -20.09
CA ASN A 659 10.22 5.49 -20.66
C ASN A 659 11.47 5.38 -19.76
N HIS A 660 12.66 5.35 -20.38
CA HIS A 660 13.92 5.30 -19.64
C HIS A 660 14.19 6.65 -18.93
N ALA A 661 13.76 6.79 -17.69
CA ALA A 661 14.00 7.99 -16.88
C ALA A 661 15.04 7.76 -15.77
N GLU A 662 15.95 8.73 -15.60
CA GLU A 662 17.00 8.66 -14.57
C GLU A 662 17.11 9.96 -13.77
N GLY A 663 17.19 9.83 -12.44
CA GLY A 663 17.33 10.96 -11.52
C GLY A 663 18.76 11.08 -10.99
N PHE A 664 19.40 12.22 -11.21
CA PHE A 664 20.80 12.48 -10.85
C PHE A 664 20.96 13.60 -9.83
N GLU A 665 22.07 13.51 -9.09
CA GLU A 665 22.64 14.70 -8.45
C GLU A 665 23.25 15.57 -9.57
N GLY A 666 22.87 16.84 -9.62
CA GLY A 666 23.19 17.72 -10.74
C GLY A 666 24.69 17.94 -10.97
N SER A 667 25.52 17.93 -9.91
CA SER A 667 26.97 18.07 -10.02
C SER A 667 27.64 16.83 -10.62
N GLU A 668 27.10 15.62 -10.41
CA GLU A 668 27.58 14.39 -11.04
C GLU A 668 27.36 14.37 -12.55
N PHE A 669 26.40 15.16 -13.04
CA PHE A 669 26.06 15.15 -14.46
C PHE A 669 27.25 15.48 -15.36
N LYS A 670 28.13 16.41 -14.95
CA LYS A 670 29.34 16.77 -15.74
C LYS A 670 30.45 15.71 -15.70
N HIS A 671 30.31 14.68 -14.87
CA HIS A 671 31.34 13.67 -14.61
C HIS A 671 31.14 12.38 -15.42
N GLY A 672 30.48 12.48 -16.57
CA GLY A 672 30.23 11.35 -17.48
C GLY A 672 28.83 11.36 -18.09
N PRO A 673 27.75 11.47 -17.29
CA PRO A 673 26.38 11.44 -17.80
C PRO A 673 26.09 12.51 -18.85
N ASN A 674 26.72 13.69 -18.77
CA ASN A 674 26.58 14.76 -19.75
C ASN A 674 27.01 14.37 -21.18
N THR A 675 27.75 13.29 -21.38
CA THR A 675 28.07 12.79 -22.73
C THR A 675 26.82 12.38 -23.51
N ILE A 676 25.70 12.14 -22.83
CA ILE A 676 24.41 11.90 -23.48
C ILE A 676 23.82 13.17 -24.12
N LEU A 677 24.29 14.35 -23.70
CA LEU A 677 23.93 15.62 -24.34
C LEU A 677 24.51 15.64 -25.77
N GLY A 678 23.64 15.71 -26.76
CA GLY A 678 24.02 15.70 -28.19
C GLY A 678 23.60 14.45 -28.95
N LEU A 679 23.14 13.39 -28.27
CA LEU A 679 22.49 12.22 -28.89
C LEU A 679 20.95 12.26 -28.73
N ASN A 680 20.45 13.07 -27.79
CA ASN A 680 19.04 13.44 -27.65
C ASN A 680 18.90 14.97 -27.73
N THR A 681 17.82 15.47 -28.33
CA THR A 681 17.55 16.90 -28.53
C THR A 681 17.40 17.62 -27.19
N VAL A 682 18.33 18.53 -26.87
CA VAL A 682 18.20 19.49 -25.77
C VAL A 682 18.28 20.89 -26.39
N TYR A 683 17.22 21.68 -26.25
CA TYR A 683 17.23 23.10 -26.62
C TYR A 683 17.93 23.88 -25.51
N GLY A 684 19.24 24.12 -25.66
CA GLY A 684 19.94 25.13 -24.85
C GLY A 684 19.62 26.55 -25.33
N PRO A 685 19.96 27.60 -24.54
CA PRO A 685 19.70 28.99 -24.92
C PRO A 685 20.32 29.37 -26.27
N GLN A 686 21.45 28.75 -26.64
CA GLN A 686 22.14 28.97 -27.91
C GLN A 686 21.41 28.32 -29.09
N GLN A 687 20.79 27.14 -28.89
CA GLN A 687 19.96 26.49 -29.91
C GLN A 687 18.63 27.22 -30.08
N VAL A 688 18.06 27.76 -28.99
CA VAL A 688 16.89 28.65 -29.05
C VAL A 688 17.25 29.94 -29.78
N GLU A 689 18.40 30.55 -29.49
CA GLU A 689 18.88 31.73 -30.21
C GLU A 689 19.10 31.44 -31.71
N ALA A 690 19.68 30.30 -32.05
CA ALA A 690 19.89 29.88 -33.43
C ALA A 690 18.55 29.64 -34.16
N LEU A 691 17.59 28.97 -33.51
CA LEU A 691 16.24 28.76 -34.04
C LEU A 691 15.53 30.09 -34.25
N LEU A 692 15.55 31.00 -33.27
CA LEU A 692 14.94 32.33 -33.38
C LEU A 692 15.58 33.16 -34.50
N LYS A 693 16.90 33.05 -34.69
CA LYS A 693 17.60 33.70 -35.82
C LYS A 693 17.18 33.11 -37.16
N GLN A 694 17.06 31.79 -37.27
CA GLN A 694 16.62 31.13 -38.51
C GLN A 694 15.16 31.46 -38.84
N VAL A 695 14.26 31.43 -37.86
CA VAL A 695 12.86 31.83 -38.02
C VAL A 695 12.77 33.31 -38.41
N GLY A 696 13.55 34.18 -37.77
CA GLY A 696 13.64 35.60 -38.16
C GLY A 696 14.08 35.78 -39.62
N GLN A 697 15.12 35.08 -40.05
CA GLN A 697 15.60 35.12 -41.44
C GLN A 697 14.59 34.59 -42.45
N ALA A 698 13.86 33.52 -42.10
CA ALA A 698 12.78 32.97 -42.93
C ALA A 698 11.64 33.98 -43.08
N ILE A 699 11.22 34.63 -41.98
CA ILE A 699 10.21 35.68 -42.00
C ILE A 699 10.66 36.88 -42.85
N ASP A 700 11.90 37.34 -42.68
CA ASP A 700 12.45 38.46 -43.49
C ASP A 700 12.42 38.12 -44.98
N THR A 701 12.85 36.90 -45.35
CA THR A 701 12.84 36.41 -46.73
C THR A 701 11.41 36.34 -47.29
N LEU A 702 10.46 35.85 -46.49
CA LEU A 702 9.05 35.78 -46.85
C LEU A 702 8.42 37.17 -47.05
N LEU A 703 8.73 38.12 -46.17
CA LEU A 703 8.24 39.50 -46.27
C LEU A 703 8.85 40.23 -47.48
N GLU A 704 10.13 40.03 -47.77
CA GLU A 704 10.77 40.56 -48.98
C GLU A 704 10.12 40.00 -50.26
N ARG A 705 9.89 38.68 -50.31
CA ARG A 705 9.21 38.04 -51.45
C ARG A 705 7.76 38.49 -51.60
N ALA A 706 7.01 38.57 -50.50
CA ALA A 706 5.64 39.09 -50.49
C ALA A 706 5.58 40.55 -51.00
N GLY A 707 6.57 41.37 -50.62
CA GLY A 707 6.73 42.73 -51.15
C GLY A 707 7.03 42.76 -52.65
N THR A 708 7.85 41.82 -53.14
CA THR A 708 8.18 41.68 -54.57
C THR A 708 6.96 41.28 -55.40
N LEU A 709 6.09 40.44 -54.83
CA LEU A 709 4.82 39.99 -55.42
C LEU A 709 3.67 40.99 -55.24
N ARG A 710 3.92 42.15 -54.61
CA ARG A 710 2.91 43.19 -54.28
C ARG A 710 1.71 42.65 -53.50
N MET A 711 1.94 41.69 -52.61
CA MET A 711 0.90 41.16 -51.74
C MET A 711 0.43 42.23 -50.75
N ASP A 712 -0.84 42.19 -50.36
CA ASP A 712 -1.34 43.13 -49.35
C ASP A 712 -0.77 42.81 -47.96
N PHE A 713 -0.82 43.81 -47.07
CA PHE A 713 -0.27 43.70 -45.73
C PHE A 713 -0.90 42.55 -44.91
N ASN A 714 -2.17 42.26 -45.11
CA ASN A 714 -2.87 41.20 -44.38
C ASN A 714 -2.43 39.81 -44.85
N ALA A 715 -2.16 39.64 -46.15
CA ALA A 715 -1.61 38.42 -46.73
C ALA A 715 -0.18 38.16 -46.25
N ALA A 716 0.69 39.17 -46.30
CA ALA A 716 2.06 39.07 -45.78
C ALA A 716 2.08 38.72 -44.28
N ARG A 717 1.17 39.32 -43.49
CA ARG A 717 1.02 39.02 -42.07
C ARG A 717 0.54 37.58 -41.82
N ARG A 718 -0.39 37.04 -42.61
CA ARG A 718 -0.85 35.64 -42.50
C ARG A 718 0.27 34.65 -42.78
N ILE A 719 1.07 34.89 -43.82
CA ILE A 719 2.21 34.03 -44.16
C ILE A 719 3.28 34.04 -43.05
N ALA A 720 3.64 35.22 -42.53
CA ALA A 720 4.61 35.34 -41.44
C ALA A 720 4.13 34.66 -40.15
N GLN A 721 2.83 34.77 -39.83
CA GLN A 721 2.22 34.07 -38.70
C GLN A 721 2.27 32.56 -38.91
N ALA A 722 1.89 32.07 -40.09
CA ALA A 722 1.90 30.64 -40.41
C ALA A 722 3.30 30.02 -40.34
N ALA A 723 4.33 30.73 -40.83
CA ALA A 723 5.73 30.28 -40.73
C ALA A 723 6.21 30.21 -39.27
N THR A 724 5.80 31.18 -38.43
CA THR A 724 6.10 31.19 -36.99
C THR A 724 5.40 30.03 -36.28
N ASP A 725 4.13 29.82 -36.57
CA ASP A 725 3.32 28.76 -35.98
C ASP A 725 3.86 27.37 -36.36
N TYR A 726 4.26 27.17 -37.63
CA TYR A 726 4.90 25.94 -38.11
C TYR A 726 6.24 25.65 -37.41
N ALA A 727 7.07 26.68 -37.21
CA ALA A 727 8.37 26.54 -36.55
C ALA A 727 8.26 26.14 -35.06
N LEU A 728 7.14 26.48 -34.41
CA LEU A 728 6.89 26.22 -32.99
C LEU A 728 5.99 25.01 -32.74
N THR A 729 5.12 24.67 -33.70
CA THR A 729 4.11 23.60 -33.58
C THR A 729 3.87 22.96 -34.96
N PRO A 730 4.06 21.65 -35.17
CA PRO A 730 3.91 21.05 -36.49
C PRO A 730 2.43 20.77 -36.80
N MET A 731 1.62 21.82 -36.91
CA MET A 731 0.26 21.75 -37.45
C MET A 731 0.18 22.55 -38.75
N GLN A 732 -0.51 22.02 -39.76
CA GLN A 732 -0.79 22.75 -41.00
C GLN A 732 -1.70 23.95 -40.68
N SER A 733 -1.28 25.15 -41.09
CA SER A 733 -2.05 26.39 -40.95
C SER A 733 -3.30 26.35 -41.83
N PHE A 734 -4.50 26.41 -41.22
CA PHE A 734 -5.79 26.23 -41.89
C PHE A 734 -6.33 27.46 -42.65
N SER A 735 -5.49 28.47 -42.94
CA SER A 735 -5.98 29.80 -43.38
C SER A 735 -5.18 30.43 -44.52
N LEU A 736 -4.32 29.67 -45.20
CA LEU A 736 -3.58 30.16 -46.36
C LEU A 736 -4.30 29.79 -47.65
N ASP A 737 -4.33 30.72 -48.61
CA ASP A 737 -4.74 30.37 -49.98
C ASP A 737 -3.64 29.59 -50.72
N PRO A 738 -3.90 29.00 -51.90
CA PRO A 738 -2.92 28.15 -52.59
C PRO A 738 -1.60 28.84 -52.96
N ASP A 739 -1.64 30.14 -53.26
CA ASP A 739 -0.44 30.91 -53.62
C ASP A 739 0.35 31.28 -52.35
N GLU A 740 -0.34 31.61 -51.26
CA GLU A 740 0.24 31.84 -49.93
C GLU A 740 0.87 30.56 -49.35
N GLN A 741 0.22 29.41 -49.55
CA GLN A 741 0.70 28.11 -49.09
C GLN A 741 1.94 27.65 -49.86
N ALA A 742 1.94 27.78 -51.19
CA ALA A 742 3.11 27.46 -52.02
C ALA A 742 4.32 28.32 -51.64
N LEU A 743 4.12 29.60 -51.33
CA LEU A 743 5.21 30.48 -50.89
C LEU A 743 5.79 30.11 -49.54
N CYS A 744 4.93 29.64 -48.62
CA CYS A 744 5.32 29.19 -47.29
C CYS A 744 6.11 27.87 -47.37
N GLU A 745 5.64 26.91 -48.17
CA GLU A 745 6.29 25.61 -48.39
C GLU A 745 7.66 25.73 -49.10
N ASP A 746 7.84 26.72 -49.99
CA ASP A 746 9.12 26.96 -50.68
C ASP A 746 10.20 27.64 -49.80
N ALA A 747 9.79 28.25 -48.68
CA ALA A 747 10.67 29.05 -47.81
C ALA A 747 11.05 28.35 -46.50
N LEU A 748 10.24 27.39 -46.07
CA LEU A 748 10.50 26.45 -44.97
C LEU A 748 11.41 25.32 -45.45
#